data_AF-F2NWU6-F1
#
_entry.id   AF-F2NWU6-F1
#
_cell.length_a   1.000
_cell.length_b   1.000
_cell.length_c   1.000
_cell.angle_alpha   90.00
_cell.angle_beta   90.00
_cell.angle_gamma   90.00
#
_symmetry.space_group_name_H-M   'P 1'
#
loop_
_entity.id
_entity.type
_entity.pdbx_description
1 polymer ?
#
loop_
_entity_poly.entity_id
_entity_poly.type
_entity_poly.pdbx_seq_one_letter_code
_entity_poly.pdbx_strand_id
1 'polypeptide(L)'
;MRILFLKLCISASFFSFFSGFSFAQSKPLYKLPDVYLERRVSENPEPFLIGTDTGLFKILPSGIADPLWTEGKVERILRTQAKWFFVTEKGIYSSLDLKEFTQHNIGLPSLIVKNYENGNKEIVQKMPLLKDICADPLNPDILVTATKDEVFITRDGGLSWKSLGSASNYTSGMKAVAVSHMPVYGKNGEIESTEVVVFMSHPIYGFSYCRADEKKPKWIDVSAGFSAMKSLTQVDEISDILPVLCRDSAGSIYAEIYLSQSFIPNIYRFDWRTKKAEKIYQGENPCDAIDGLCQNGSNLIFSTVGKILSLSLETREVSEISSFNSWRENLTAAGDTINSAFVPKSISQLGANVTLNELWLLNPETILSPWAYLANKKKSIYASVYQLRNSAGIEKYKKIVSDNKLNSVVIDMKDDYGLLRFEPNSQLLKQKGKVTQYKINLEQVVSEFKKDGVYLIARIVVFKDRNLASYDKGKYAVWNSHTNSPWIGIRGKEDVTDENGNLSGTKTVYYDENWVDPYSEEVWEYNVEIAKELVSRGFDEIQFDYIRFPTDGKNLNSAVYRWRDKGMVKESALISFLSYARKNIKAPIGIDIYGANGWYRSGTRTGQDVELMSEYVDVICPMFYPSHFEQDFLDYPPCEERAYRIYFYGSFRNTIIGRNRIIVRPWIQAFYMGVRHDRKYYDKNYVLREIFGVRDGLDRGYMHWNNSGGYYEDISPDPQYNEISPWHEKECDLQKRIPAFSLGIKNSLDSDLQDLEQKKENAKDMISIWNSVLDNELEYENASVTTRNFLHVKPVFGGSK
;
A
#
# COMPACT_ATOMS: atom_id res chain seq x y z
N MET A 1 -45.33 34.92 33.21
CA MET A 1 -45.58 34.38 34.57
C MET A 1 -44.40 33.49 34.95
N ARG A 2 -43.77 33.52 36.13
CA ARG A 2 -44.27 33.55 37.54
C ARG A 2 -44.99 32.26 37.99
N ILE A 3 -44.17 31.27 38.39
CA ILE A 3 -44.15 30.54 39.69
C ILE A 3 -45.49 30.13 40.34
N LEU A 4 -45.63 28.82 40.63
CA LEU A 4 -46.29 28.13 41.79
C LEU A 4 -46.15 26.60 41.54
N PHE A 5 -46.09 25.63 42.46
CA PHE A 5 -45.79 25.52 43.92
C PHE A 5 -44.95 24.22 44.07
N LEU A 6 -43.63 24.27 44.29
CA LEU A 6 -42.91 23.99 45.55
C LEU A 6 -43.17 22.63 46.28
N LYS A 7 -42.16 21.75 46.22
CA LYS A 7 -41.58 20.85 47.26
C LYS A 7 -42.41 20.39 48.48
N LEU A 8 -42.27 19.10 48.80
CA LEU A 8 -41.52 18.67 50.01
C LEU A 8 -41.03 17.20 49.91
N CYS A 9 -40.14 16.79 50.80
CA CYS A 9 -39.42 15.50 50.80
C CYS A 9 -39.80 14.66 52.03
N ILE A 10 -39.49 13.35 52.04
CA ILE A 10 -38.70 12.68 53.10
C ILE A 10 -38.46 11.17 52.79
N SER A 11 -37.30 10.70 53.23
CA SER A 11 -36.60 9.40 53.16
C SER A 11 -37.32 8.02 53.06
N ALA A 12 -36.52 7.04 52.64
CA ALA A 12 -36.60 5.58 52.85
C ALA A 12 -37.53 4.79 51.89
N SER A 13 -37.22 3.55 51.49
CA SER A 13 -36.20 2.59 51.97
C SER A 13 -35.39 1.94 50.85
N PHE A 14 -34.26 1.31 51.19
CA PHE A 14 -33.58 0.33 50.33
C PHE A 14 -34.53 -0.83 49.96
N PHE A 15 -34.58 -1.20 48.68
CA PHE A 15 -34.95 -2.55 48.25
C PHE A 15 -34.12 -2.97 47.04
N SER A 16 -33.17 -3.86 47.26
CA SER A 16 -32.27 -4.37 46.21
C SER A 16 -33.01 -5.38 45.33
N PHE A 17 -33.68 -4.91 44.28
CA PHE A 17 -34.18 -5.81 43.22
C PHE A 17 -33.03 -6.32 42.38
N PHE A 18 -32.44 -7.44 42.82
CA PHE A 18 -31.63 -8.32 41.98
C PHE A 18 -32.54 -8.93 40.90
N SER A 19 -32.74 -8.21 39.79
CA SER A 19 -33.31 -8.76 38.57
C SER A 19 -32.28 -9.68 37.92
N GLY A 20 -32.14 -10.88 38.47
CA GLY A 20 -31.27 -11.92 37.95
C GLY A 20 -31.76 -12.36 36.58
N PHE A 21 -31.22 -11.74 35.53
CA PHE A 21 -31.36 -12.23 34.15
C PHE A 21 -30.60 -13.54 34.02
N SER A 22 -31.29 -14.63 34.36
CA SER A 22 -30.88 -15.98 33.99
C SER A 22 -30.87 -16.05 32.46
N PHE A 23 -29.66 -15.96 31.88
CA PHE A 23 -29.46 -16.31 30.49
C PHE A 23 -29.85 -17.77 30.32
N ALA A 24 -30.96 -18.02 29.64
CA ALA A 24 -31.40 -19.36 29.30
C ALA A 24 -30.38 -19.97 28.32
N GLN A 25 -29.44 -20.75 28.87
CA GLN A 25 -28.41 -21.42 28.09
C GLN A 25 -29.06 -22.39 27.11
N SER A 26 -28.76 -22.21 25.82
CA SER A 26 -29.10 -23.18 24.78
C SER A 26 -28.43 -24.52 25.07
N LYS A 27 -29.13 -25.62 24.77
CA LYS A 27 -28.56 -26.97 24.85
C LYS A 27 -27.37 -27.13 23.89
N PRO A 28 -26.43 -28.05 24.19
CA PRO A 28 -25.15 -28.12 23.51
C PRO A 28 -25.25 -28.37 22.00
N LEU A 29 -24.34 -27.72 21.26
CA LEU A 29 -24.20 -27.81 19.82
C LEU A 29 -23.35 -29.03 19.43
N TYR A 30 -23.89 -29.86 18.53
CA TYR A 30 -23.19 -30.88 17.73
C TYR A 30 -22.36 -31.96 18.46
N LYS A 31 -22.66 -33.22 18.17
CA LYS A 31 -21.75 -34.33 18.47
C LYS A 31 -20.78 -34.49 17.29
N LEU A 32 -19.51 -34.19 17.51
CA LEU A 32 -18.41 -34.55 16.60
C LEU A 32 -18.46 -36.05 16.25
N PRO A 33 -17.95 -36.47 15.07
CA PRO A 33 -17.75 -37.89 14.80
C PRO A 33 -16.92 -38.52 15.93
N ASP A 34 -17.26 -39.75 16.32
CA ASP A 34 -16.70 -40.41 17.52
C ASP A 34 -15.17 -40.61 17.49
N VAL A 35 -14.54 -40.42 16.33
CA VAL A 35 -13.10 -40.19 16.20
C VAL A 35 -12.83 -38.68 16.13
N TYR A 36 -12.79 -38.04 17.31
CA TYR A 36 -11.87 -36.90 17.45
C TYR A 36 -10.46 -37.48 17.33
N LEU A 37 -9.64 -36.99 16.41
CA LEU A 37 -8.24 -37.39 16.38
C LEU A 37 -7.59 -36.85 17.66
N GLU A 38 -7.38 -37.74 18.63
CA GLU A 38 -6.68 -37.37 19.86
C GLU A 38 -5.36 -36.73 19.52
N ARG A 39 -5.08 -35.66 20.27
CA ARG A 39 -3.98 -34.74 20.03
C ARG A 39 -2.65 -35.48 20.17
N ARG A 40 -2.14 -36.05 19.07
CA ARG A 40 -0.72 -36.32 18.88
C ARG A 40 0.02 -34.99 18.83
N VAL A 41 0.16 -34.38 20.02
CA VAL A 41 1.21 -33.41 20.30
C VAL A 41 2.50 -34.06 19.84
N SER A 42 3.23 -33.43 18.92
CA SER A 42 4.58 -33.88 18.61
C SER A 42 5.37 -33.83 19.92
N GLU A 43 6.07 -34.91 20.27
CA GLU A 43 6.91 -34.92 21.48
C GLU A 43 8.05 -33.89 21.37
N ASN A 44 8.38 -33.48 20.14
CA ASN A 44 9.19 -32.31 19.84
C ASN A 44 8.42 -31.00 20.12
N PRO A 45 9.01 -30.02 20.83
CA PRO A 45 8.40 -28.70 21.01
C PRO A 45 8.25 -27.98 19.66
N GLU A 46 7.16 -27.23 19.50
CA GLU A 46 6.96 -26.42 18.29
C GLU A 46 8.02 -25.30 18.20
N PRO A 47 8.55 -25.01 17.00
CA PRO A 47 9.64 -24.06 16.80
C PRO A 47 9.17 -22.60 16.87
N PHE A 48 10.10 -21.69 17.15
CA PHE A 48 9.95 -20.28 16.83
C PHE A 48 10.30 -20.10 15.35
N LEU A 49 9.35 -19.62 14.55
CA LEU A 49 9.54 -19.29 13.14
C LEU A 49 9.37 -17.79 12.90
N ILE A 50 10.13 -17.23 11.96
CA ILE A 50 9.92 -15.89 11.41
C ILE A 50 9.92 -15.95 9.87
N GLY A 51 9.03 -15.17 9.26
CA GLY A 51 8.96 -14.94 7.82
C GLY A 51 9.41 -13.53 7.51
N THR A 52 10.35 -13.38 6.57
CA THR A 52 11.04 -12.12 6.26
C THR A 52 10.92 -11.78 4.76
N ASP A 53 11.60 -10.73 4.29
CA ASP A 53 11.68 -10.41 2.86
C ASP A 53 12.62 -11.36 2.08
N THR A 54 13.50 -12.12 2.75
CA THR A 54 14.40 -13.12 2.13
C THR A 54 14.03 -14.59 2.39
N GLY A 55 13.21 -14.93 3.39
CA GLY A 55 12.82 -16.32 3.62
C GLY A 55 12.04 -16.65 4.89
N LEU A 56 11.89 -17.95 5.14
CA LEU A 56 11.43 -18.54 6.40
C LEU A 56 12.65 -19.01 7.20
N PHE A 57 12.76 -18.55 8.44
CA PHE A 57 13.81 -18.93 9.37
C PHE A 57 13.24 -19.51 10.66
N LYS A 58 13.99 -20.40 11.29
CA LYS A 58 13.74 -20.95 12.62
C LYS A 58 14.71 -20.31 13.61
N ILE A 59 14.21 -19.75 14.71
CA ILE A 59 15.09 -19.22 15.75
C ILE A 59 15.52 -20.36 16.68
N LEU A 60 16.82 -20.57 16.78
CA LEU A 60 17.44 -21.53 17.70
C LEU A 60 17.52 -20.93 19.12
N PRO A 61 17.62 -21.77 20.18
CA PRO A 61 17.78 -21.27 21.56
C PRO A 61 19.04 -20.42 21.83
N SER A 62 19.97 -20.36 20.87
CA SER A 62 21.15 -19.50 20.86
C SER A 62 20.89 -18.09 20.28
N GLY A 63 19.66 -17.79 19.84
CA GLY A 63 19.33 -16.55 19.11
C GLY A 63 19.75 -16.56 17.64
N ILE A 64 20.24 -17.69 17.11
CA ILE A 64 20.65 -17.82 15.70
C ILE A 64 19.42 -18.14 14.83
N ALA A 65 19.26 -17.42 13.71
CA ALA A 65 18.28 -17.73 12.67
C ALA A 65 18.80 -18.83 11.73
N ASP A 66 18.15 -19.99 11.77
CA ASP A 66 18.43 -21.20 10.97
C ASP A 66 17.51 -21.20 9.72
N PRO A 67 18.04 -21.09 8.49
CA PRO A 67 17.23 -20.95 7.28
C PRO A 67 16.49 -22.26 6.94
N LEU A 68 15.17 -22.17 6.74
CA LEU A 68 14.32 -23.29 6.34
C LEU A 68 13.92 -23.23 4.86
N TRP A 69 13.64 -22.02 4.35
CA TRP A 69 13.23 -21.78 2.96
C TRP A 69 13.64 -20.36 2.56
N THR A 70 14.61 -20.22 1.64
CA THR A 70 15.21 -18.92 1.26
C THR A 70 15.01 -18.64 -0.23
N GLU A 71 13.83 -18.98 -0.74
CA GLU A 71 13.48 -18.89 -2.15
C GLU A 71 12.76 -17.57 -2.52
N GLY A 72 12.46 -16.73 -1.52
CA GLY A 72 11.76 -15.45 -1.67
C GLY A 72 11.10 -14.98 -0.36
N LYS A 73 10.35 -13.87 -0.44
CA LYS A 73 9.60 -13.27 0.67
C LYS A 73 8.53 -14.19 1.27
N VAL A 74 8.37 -14.17 2.60
CA VAL A 74 7.36 -14.92 3.37
C VAL A 74 6.51 -13.96 4.22
N GLU A 75 5.28 -13.69 3.77
CA GLU A 75 4.45 -12.60 4.33
C GLU A 75 3.52 -13.03 5.46
N ARG A 76 3.02 -14.27 5.47
CA ARG A 76 2.20 -14.84 6.55
C ARG A 76 2.58 -16.30 6.86
N ILE A 77 2.50 -16.68 8.13
CA ILE A 77 2.64 -18.06 8.62
C ILE A 77 1.29 -18.54 9.18
N LEU A 78 0.82 -19.72 8.77
CA LEU A 78 -0.42 -20.32 9.27
C LEU A 78 -0.16 -21.77 9.73
N ARG A 79 -0.54 -22.07 10.97
CA ARG A 79 -0.43 -23.42 11.57
C ARG A 79 -1.83 -24.03 11.71
N THR A 80 -2.16 -25.01 10.87
CA THR A 80 -3.36 -25.85 11.11
C THR A 80 -2.98 -27.04 11.98
N GLN A 81 -3.98 -27.81 12.43
CA GLN A 81 -3.72 -29.06 13.18
C GLN A 81 -2.88 -30.05 12.36
N ALA A 82 -3.10 -30.11 11.04
CA ALA A 82 -2.46 -31.06 10.14
C ALA A 82 -1.04 -30.65 9.72
N LYS A 83 -0.84 -29.38 9.30
CA LYS A 83 0.41 -28.92 8.69
C LYS A 83 0.64 -27.41 8.81
N TRP A 84 1.83 -26.96 8.42
CA TRP A 84 2.15 -25.55 8.24
C TRP A 84 1.76 -25.09 6.84
N PHE A 85 1.37 -23.83 6.71
CA PHE A 85 1.18 -23.11 5.46
C PHE A 85 1.91 -21.76 5.53
N PHE A 86 2.36 -21.28 4.37
CA PHE A 86 3.12 -20.05 4.21
C PHE A 86 2.59 -19.28 3.00
N VAL A 87 2.32 -17.99 3.16
CA VAL A 87 2.08 -17.07 2.03
C VAL A 87 3.42 -16.48 1.64
N THR A 88 3.79 -16.67 0.38
CA THR A 88 5.09 -16.26 -0.17
C THR A 88 4.93 -15.51 -1.48
N GLU A 89 5.98 -14.85 -1.96
CA GLU A 89 6.00 -14.26 -3.32
C GLU A 89 5.77 -15.30 -4.45
N LYS A 90 6.04 -16.58 -4.17
CA LYS A 90 5.78 -17.72 -5.05
C LYS A 90 4.42 -18.38 -4.78
N GLY A 91 3.53 -17.70 -4.07
CA GLY A 91 2.19 -18.17 -3.70
C GLY A 91 2.18 -18.98 -2.41
N ILE A 92 1.26 -19.93 -2.29
CA ILE A 92 1.07 -20.70 -1.05
C ILE A 92 1.98 -21.93 -1.06
N TYR A 93 2.71 -22.14 0.04
CA TYR A 93 3.45 -23.37 0.32
C TYR A 93 2.93 -24.04 1.59
N SER A 94 3.13 -25.34 1.74
CA SER A 94 2.88 -26.09 2.97
C SER A 94 4.06 -26.99 3.33
N SER A 95 4.28 -27.22 4.62
CA SER A 95 5.22 -28.24 5.10
C SER A 95 4.64 -29.05 6.27
N LEU A 96 4.99 -30.32 6.36
CA LEU A 96 4.65 -31.20 7.47
C LEU A 96 5.72 -31.20 8.56
N ASP A 97 7.00 -31.08 8.17
CA ASP A 97 8.17 -31.29 9.02
C ASP A 97 9.17 -30.12 9.03
N LEU A 98 8.87 -29.06 8.27
CA LEU A 98 9.71 -27.87 8.05
C LEU A 98 11.03 -28.16 7.32
N LYS A 99 11.07 -29.22 6.49
CA LYS A 99 12.16 -29.53 5.57
C LYS A 99 11.66 -29.65 4.14
N GLU A 100 10.58 -30.40 3.94
CA GLU A 100 9.96 -30.57 2.63
C GLU A 100 8.83 -29.55 2.45
N PHE A 101 8.90 -28.76 1.36
CA PHE A 101 7.96 -27.68 1.08
C PHE A 101 7.21 -27.95 -0.23
N THR A 102 5.88 -28.06 -0.15
CA THR A 102 5.00 -28.32 -1.31
C THR A 102 4.24 -27.05 -1.69
N GLN A 103 4.22 -26.70 -2.98
CA GLN A 103 3.48 -25.54 -3.51
C GLN A 103 2.00 -25.87 -3.75
N HIS A 104 1.10 -24.94 -3.43
CA HIS A 104 -0.36 -25.10 -3.40
C HIS A 104 -1.06 -23.97 -4.18
N ASN A 105 -0.73 -23.82 -5.47
CA ASN A 105 -1.23 -22.73 -6.32
C ASN A 105 -2.26 -23.17 -7.38
N ILE A 106 -2.66 -24.44 -7.42
CA ILE A 106 -3.54 -24.95 -8.49
C ILE A 106 -4.92 -24.29 -8.38
N GLY A 107 -5.33 -23.55 -9.42
CA GLY A 107 -6.60 -22.81 -9.44
C GLY A 107 -6.51 -21.36 -8.95
N LEU A 108 -5.36 -20.92 -8.43
CA LEU A 108 -5.08 -19.50 -8.23
C LEU A 108 -4.64 -18.85 -9.56
N PRO A 109 -4.93 -17.56 -9.79
CA PRO A 109 -4.52 -16.83 -10.98
C PRO A 109 -3.01 -16.52 -10.97
N SER A 110 -2.42 -16.35 -12.15
CA SER A 110 -1.05 -15.83 -12.32
C SER A 110 -1.05 -14.43 -12.94
N LEU A 111 -0.08 -13.61 -12.54
CA LEU A 111 0.14 -12.26 -13.02
C LEU A 111 1.24 -12.28 -14.10
N ILE A 112 0.83 -12.13 -15.36
CA ILE A 112 1.76 -12.06 -16.50
C ILE A 112 2.46 -10.70 -16.47
N VAL A 113 3.79 -10.70 -16.43
CA VAL A 113 4.65 -9.50 -16.46
C VAL A 113 5.71 -9.61 -17.55
N LYS A 114 6.33 -8.48 -17.91
CA LYS A 114 7.46 -8.41 -18.83
C LYS A 114 8.72 -8.14 -18.02
N ASN A 115 9.67 -9.07 -18.08
CA ASN A 115 11.07 -8.76 -17.82
C ASN A 115 11.66 -8.17 -19.11
N TYR A 116 12.39 -7.07 -19.01
CA TYR A 116 13.00 -6.42 -20.18
C TYR A 116 14.42 -5.95 -19.85
N GLU A 117 15.38 -6.30 -20.72
CA GLU A 117 16.79 -5.93 -20.53
C GLU A 117 17.56 -5.98 -21.85
N ASN A 118 18.27 -4.90 -22.18
CA ASN A 118 19.19 -4.82 -23.33
C ASN A 118 18.59 -5.32 -24.65
N GLY A 119 17.35 -4.89 -24.96
CA GLY A 119 16.60 -5.30 -26.14
C GLY A 119 15.77 -6.59 -25.97
N ASN A 120 16.06 -7.41 -24.97
CA ASN A 120 15.44 -8.73 -24.79
C ASN A 120 14.17 -8.63 -23.93
N LYS A 121 13.06 -9.21 -24.42
CA LYS A 121 11.79 -9.36 -23.70
C LYS A 121 11.58 -10.80 -23.27
N GLU A 122 11.41 -11.01 -21.97
CA GLU A 122 10.94 -12.26 -21.37
C GLU A 122 9.53 -12.06 -20.79
N ILE A 123 8.64 -13.03 -21.00
CA ILE A 123 7.30 -13.04 -20.41
C ILE A 123 7.30 -13.96 -19.20
N VAL A 124 7.19 -13.38 -18.00
CA VAL A 124 7.26 -14.12 -16.72
C VAL A 124 5.87 -14.21 -16.10
N GLN A 125 5.57 -15.37 -15.53
CA GLN A 125 4.40 -15.54 -14.65
C GLN A 125 4.85 -15.35 -13.21
N LYS A 126 4.35 -14.31 -12.55
CA LYS A 126 4.47 -14.14 -11.10
C LYS A 126 3.15 -14.55 -10.44
N MET A 127 3.16 -14.87 -9.14
CA MET A 127 1.90 -14.88 -8.40
C MET A 127 1.45 -13.43 -8.17
N PRO A 128 0.14 -13.13 -8.27
CA PRO A 128 -0.39 -11.87 -7.77
C PRO A 128 -0.29 -11.84 -6.25
N LEU A 129 -0.17 -10.64 -5.68
CA LEU A 129 -0.12 -10.43 -4.23
C LEU A 129 -1.36 -11.04 -3.54
N LEU A 130 -1.12 -12.10 -2.77
CA LEU A 130 -2.11 -12.73 -1.91
C LEU A 130 -2.23 -11.91 -0.63
N LYS A 131 -3.45 -11.51 -0.28
CA LYS A 131 -3.72 -10.57 0.82
C LYS A 131 -3.70 -11.24 2.19
N ASP A 132 -4.17 -12.50 2.23
CA ASP A 132 -4.42 -13.23 3.46
C ASP A 132 -4.54 -14.75 3.23
N ILE A 133 -4.45 -15.53 4.30
CA ILE A 133 -4.80 -16.95 4.34
C ILE A 133 -5.44 -17.29 5.70
N CYS A 134 -6.58 -17.96 5.68
CA CYS A 134 -7.26 -18.46 6.88
C CYS A 134 -7.68 -19.92 6.67
N ALA A 135 -7.54 -20.75 7.70
CA ALA A 135 -8.10 -22.11 7.73
C ALA A 135 -9.37 -22.14 8.60
N ASP A 136 -10.29 -23.06 8.28
CA ASP A 136 -11.46 -23.31 9.12
C ASP A 136 -11.00 -23.97 10.43
N PRO A 137 -11.31 -23.39 11.60
CA PRO A 137 -10.79 -23.90 12.88
C PRO A 137 -11.39 -25.26 13.27
N LEU A 138 -12.47 -25.69 12.62
CA LEU A 138 -13.11 -26.99 12.81
C LEU A 138 -12.78 -28.00 11.69
N ASN A 139 -12.17 -27.57 10.57
CA ASN A 139 -11.72 -28.47 9.50
C ASN A 139 -10.44 -27.95 8.80
N PRO A 140 -9.26 -28.53 9.07
CA PRO A 140 -7.97 -28.03 8.57
C PRO A 140 -7.76 -28.21 7.05
N ASP A 141 -8.64 -28.94 6.35
CA ASP A 141 -8.60 -29.09 4.89
C ASP A 141 -9.39 -27.99 4.15
N ILE A 142 -10.15 -27.16 4.88
CA ILE A 142 -10.85 -26.01 4.34
C ILE A 142 -10.04 -24.74 4.65
N LEU A 143 -9.60 -24.05 3.59
CA LEU A 143 -8.90 -22.77 3.70
C LEU A 143 -9.47 -21.75 2.70
N VAL A 144 -9.25 -20.48 2.99
CA VAL A 144 -9.51 -19.35 2.10
C VAL A 144 -8.23 -18.53 1.91
N THR A 145 -8.05 -17.97 0.72
CA THR A 145 -7.10 -16.90 0.41
C THR A 145 -7.76 -15.87 -0.52
N ALA A 146 -7.13 -14.73 -0.77
CA ALA A 146 -7.64 -13.72 -1.68
C ALA A 146 -6.51 -13.00 -2.43
N THR A 147 -6.79 -12.59 -3.67
CA THR A 147 -6.04 -11.51 -4.34
C THR A 147 -6.71 -10.17 -4.03
N LYS A 148 -6.34 -9.08 -4.71
CA LYS A 148 -7.14 -7.85 -4.68
C LYS A 148 -8.48 -7.95 -5.42
N ASP A 149 -8.65 -8.95 -6.31
CA ASP A 149 -9.77 -9.02 -7.25
C ASP A 149 -10.80 -10.11 -6.89
N GLU A 150 -10.35 -11.24 -6.32
CA GLU A 150 -11.18 -12.41 -6.03
C GLU A 150 -10.76 -13.14 -4.75
N VAL A 151 -11.75 -13.75 -4.07
CA VAL A 151 -11.58 -14.70 -2.96
C VAL A 151 -11.57 -16.13 -3.49
N PHE A 152 -10.71 -17.00 -2.94
CA PHE A 152 -10.53 -18.39 -3.34
C PHE A 152 -10.67 -19.34 -2.15
N ILE A 153 -11.42 -20.44 -2.31
CA ILE A 153 -11.60 -21.48 -1.29
C ILE A 153 -11.02 -22.83 -1.76
N THR A 154 -10.39 -23.57 -0.86
CA THR A 154 -10.02 -25.00 -1.00
C THR A 154 -10.86 -25.85 -0.06
N ARG A 155 -11.05 -27.14 -0.40
CA ARG A 155 -11.62 -28.18 0.48
C ARG A 155 -10.75 -29.45 0.55
N ASP A 156 -9.50 -29.34 0.12
CA ASP A 156 -8.54 -30.43 -0.05
C ASP A 156 -7.15 -30.07 0.51
N GLY A 157 -7.12 -29.19 1.52
CA GLY A 157 -5.90 -28.79 2.22
C GLY A 157 -4.93 -27.99 1.35
N GLY A 158 -5.45 -27.22 0.38
CA GLY A 158 -4.68 -26.37 -0.54
C GLY A 158 -4.35 -27.00 -1.90
N LEU A 159 -4.66 -28.28 -2.12
CA LEU A 159 -4.32 -28.98 -3.36
C LEU A 159 -5.04 -28.39 -4.59
N SER A 160 -6.24 -27.84 -4.43
CA SER A 160 -6.93 -27.05 -5.45
C SER A 160 -7.77 -25.92 -4.86
N TRP A 161 -7.78 -24.79 -5.57
CA TRP A 161 -8.48 -23.57 -5.22
C TRP A 161 -9.57 -23.23 -6.22
N LYS A 162 -10.69 -22.71 -5.71
CA LYS A 162 -11.86 -22.31 -6.50
C LYS A 162 -12.26 -20.88 -6.14
N SER A 163 -12.40 -20.03 -7.16
CA SER A 163 -12.91 -18.66 -6.97
C SER A 163 -14.35 -18.66 -6.43
N LEU A 164 -14.61 -17.75 -5.49
CA LEU A 164 -15.92 -17.29 -5.03
C LEU A 164 -16.22 -15.85 -5.53
N GLY A 165 -15.35 -15.28 -6.37
CA GLY A 165 -15.45 -13.91 -6.88
C GLY A 165 -15.25 -12.85 -5.78
N SER A 166 -16.00 -11.77 -5.88
CA SER A 166 -15.99 -10.62 -4.98
C SER A 166 -17.43 -10.08 -4.81
N ALA A 167 -17.68 -9.32 -3.73
CA ALA A 167 -18.89 -8.49 -3.61
C ALA A 167 -18.91 -7.37 -4.66
N SER A 168 -17.75 -6.82 -5.01
CA SER A 168 -17.64 -5.74 -5.98
C SER A 168 -17.23 -6.26 -7.36
N ASN A 169 -18.06 -5.96 -8.36
CA ASN A 169 -17.74 -6.13 -9.78
C ASN A 169 -17.20 -4.83 -10.42
N TYR A 170 -16.99 -3.77 -9.62
CA TYR A 170 -16.69 -2.42 -10.09
C TYR A 170 -15.38 -1.85 -9.54
N THR A 171 -14.95 -2.34 -8.38
CA THR A 171 -13.74 -1.91 -7.66
C THR A 171 -13.01 -3.13 -7.13
N SER A 172 -11.73 -3.24 -7.44
CA SER A 172 -10.83 -4.17 -6.79
C SER A 172 -10.34 -3.59 -5.47
N GLY A 173 -9.91 -4.47 -4.57
CA GLY A 173 -9.43 -4.14 -3.24
C GLY A 173 -9.92 -5.15 -2.22
N MET A 174 -8.97 -5.85 -1.59
CA MET A 174 -9.17 -6.73 -0.43
C MET A 174 -7.89 -6.67 0.43
N LYS A 175 -8.01 -6.99 1.71
CA LYS A 175 -6.92 -7.02 2.72
C LYS A 175 -6.99 -8.27 3.62
N ALA A 176 -8.19 -8.75 3.96
CA ALA A 176 -8.43 -9.91 4.82
C ALA A 176 -9.54 -10.85 4.31
N VAL A 177 -9.42 -12.15 4.63
CA VAL A 177 -10.44 -13.18 4.42
C VAL A 177 -10.42 -14.25 5.52
N ALA A 178 -11.61 -14.70 5.94
CA ALA A 178 -11.76 -15.77 6.91
C ALA A 178 -12.74 -16.86 6.44
N VAL A 179 -12.62 -18.06 6.98
CA VAL A 179 -13.55 -19.16 6.74
C VAL A 179 -13.85 -19.90 8.04
N SER A 180 -15.12 -20.27 8.26
CA SER A 180 -15.54 -21.08 9.39
C SER A 180 -16.87 -21.78 9.10
N HIS A 181 -17.09 -22.93 9.72
CA HIS A 181 -18.44 -23.44 9.93
C HIS A 181 -19.20 -22.49 10.86
N MET A 182 -20.41 -22.08 10.45
CA MET A 182 -21.27 -21.18 11.22
C MET A 182 -22.69 -21.77 11.36
N PRO A 183 -23.42 -21.44 12.44
CA PRO A 183 -24.79 -21.94 12.66
C PRO A 183 -25.82 -21.50 11.61
N VAL A 184 -26.68 -22.43 11.18
CA VAL A 184 -27.91 -22.15 10.45
C VAL A 184 -29.07 -22.12 11.45
N TYR A 185 -29.71 -20.95 11.62
CA TYR A 185 -30.80 -20.77 12.58
C TYR A 185 -32.16 -21.09 11.98
N GLY A 186 -32.93 -21.90 12.68
CA GLY A 186 -34.31 -22.25 12.36
C GLY A 186 -35.32 -21.15 12.67
N LYS A 187 -36.58 -21.38 12.29
CA LYS A 187 -37.69 -20.41 12.52
C LYS A 187 -37.99 -20.14 13.99
N ASN A 188 -37.66 -21.08 14.87
CA ASN A 188 -37.75 -20.92 16.32
C ASN A 188 -36.51 -20.23 16.94
N GLY A 189 -35.46 -19.99 16.14
CA GLY A 189 -34.20 -19.40 16.59
C GLY A 189 -33.24 -20.39 17.26
N GLU A 190 -33.53 -21.69 17.22
CA GLU A 190 -32.56 -22.76 17.53
C GLU A 190 -31.64 -23.00 16.31
N ILE A 191 -30.62 -23.84 16.47
CA ILE A 191 -29.66 -24.17 15.41
C ILE A 191 -30.09 -25.48 14.75
N GLU A 192 -30.44 -25.43 13.46
CA GLU A 192 -30.88 -26.60 12.69
C GLU A 192 -29.70 -27.36 12.07
N SER A 193 -28.64 -26.65 11.69
CA SER A 193 -27.40 -27.23 11.13
C SER A 193 -26.22 -26.25 11.20
N THR A 194 -25.08 -26.60 10.60
CA THR A 194 -23.95 -25.70 10.34
C THR A 194 -23.57 -25.75 8.86
N GLU A 195 -23.05 -24.65 8.34
CA GLU A 195 -22.57 -24.51 6.95
C GLU A 195 -21.23 -23.78 6.92
N VAL A 196 -20.43 -23.96 5.86
CA VAL A 196 -19.20 -23.18 5.69
C VAL A 196 -19.54 -21.78 5.19
N VAL A 197 -19.09 -20.78 5.93
CA VAL A 197 -19.20 -19.37 5.57
C VAL A 197 -17.80 -18.80 5.36
N VAL A 198 -17.64 -18.08 4.26
CA VAL A 198 -16.44 -17.30 3.97
C VAL A 198 -16.76 -15.82 4.20
N PHE A 199 -15.79 -15.10 4.75
CA PHE A 199 -15.86 -13.67 5.07
C PHE A 199 -14.74 -12.94 4.34
N MET A 200 -14.96 -11.68 3.96
CA MET A 200 -13.93 -10.85 3.32
C MET A 200 -14.02 -9.37 3.71
N SER A 201 -12.89 -8.69 3.56
CA SER A 201 -12.78 -7.23 3.55
C SER A 201 -12.95 -6.64 2.14
N HIS A 202 -13.35 -5.36 2.03
CA HIS A 202 -13.19 -4.53 0.84
C HIS A 202 -12.98 -3.05 1.26
N PRO A 203 -12.05 -2.28 0.66
CA PRO A 203 -11.60 -0.98 1.20
C PRO A 203 -12.63 0.16 1.18
N ILE A 204 -13.79 -0.05 0.54
CA ILE A 204 -14.93 0.88 0.57
C ILE A 204 -16.04 0.30 1.44
N TYR A 205 -16.72 -0.74 0.97
CA TYR A 205 -17.87 -1.39 1.62
C TYR A 205 -17.58 -2.07 2.97
N GLY A 206 -16.30 -2.30 3.30
CA GLY A 206 -15.84 -2.88 4.56
C GLY A 206 -15.98 -4.38 4.64
N PHE A 207 -17.11 -4.90 5.15
CA PHE A 207 -17.26 -6.32 5.51
C PHE A 207 -18.37 -7.02 4.73
N SER A 208 -18.07 -8.19 4.18
CA SER A 208 -19.02 -9.03 3.45
C SER A 208 -18.87 -10.50 3.83
N TYR A 209 -19.97 -11.28 3.78
CA TYR A 209 -19.95 -12.73 3.96
C TYR A 209 -20.60 -13.49 2.80
N CYS A 210 -20.22 -14.74 2.61
CA CYS A 210 -20.70 -15.64 1.56
C CYS A 210 -20.94 -17.05 2.13
N ARG A 211 -22.14 -17.59 1.92
CA ARG A 211 -22.52 -18.95 2.35
C ARG A 211 -22.04 -19.93 1.28
N ALA A 212 -20.87 -20.54 1.50
CA ALA A 212 -20.11 -21.22 0.44
C ALA A 212 -20.76 -22.53 -0.05
N ASP A 213 -21.59 -23.16 0.79
CA ASP A 213 -22.32 -24.39 0.47
C ASP A 213 -23.70 -24.15 -0.18
N GLU A 214 -24.12 -22.89 -0.36
CA GLU A 214 -25.33 -22.61 -1.14
C GLU A 214 -25.16 -23.03 -2.62
N LYS A 215 -26.25 -23.49 -3.25
CA LYS A 215 -26.26 -23.87 -4.68
C LYS A 215 -25.84 -22.74 -5.63
N LYS A 216 -25.92 -21.48 -5.19
CA LYS A 216 -25.42 -20.28 -5.88
C LYS A 216 -24.90 -19.30 -4.83
N PRO A 217 -23.65 -19.46 -4.35
CA PRO A 217 -23.09 -18.60 -3.30
C PRO A 217 -23.13 -17.14 -3.73
N LYS A 218 -23.36 -16.25 -2.77
CA LYS A 218 -23.42 -14.80 -2.97
C LYS A 218 -22.77 -14.09 -1.80
N TRP A 219 -22.08 -13.00 -2.12
CA TRP A 219 -21.64 -12.03 -1.13
C TRP A 219 -22.81 -11.19 -0.64
N ILE A 220 -22.81 -10.92 0.66
CA ILE A 220 -23.78 -10.09 1.38
C ILE A 220 -22.98 -9.12 2.26
N ASP A 221 -23.08 -7.84 1.95
CA ASP A 221 -22.39 -6.77 2.69
C ASP A 221 -23.10 -6.48 4.02
N VAL A 222 -22.32 -6.13 5.05
CA VAL A 222 -22.83 -5.91 6.41
C VAL A 222 -22.21 -4.66 7.03
N SER A 223 -23.00 -3.59 7.11
CA SER A 223 -22.63 -2.32 7.75
C SER A 223 -23.15 -2.14 9.18
N ALA A 224 -24.05 -3.02 9.64
CA ALA A 224 -24.74 -2.85 10.91
C ALA A 224 -23.77 -2.95 12.12
N GLY A 225 -23.60 -1.84 12.85
CA GLY A 225 -22.83 -1.79 14.10
C GLY A 225 -21.34 -1.44 13.95
N PHE A 226 -20.82 -1.41 12.73
CA PHE A 226 -19.47 -0.90 12.46
C PHE A 226 -19.42 0.64 12.58
N SER A 227 -18.24 1.18 12.89
CA SER A 227 -17.95 2.61 12.83
C SER A 227 -17.54 3.00 11.41
N ALA A 228 -17.97 4.16 10.93
CA ALA A 228 -17.51 4.77 9.67
C ALA A 228 -16.74 6.06 9.94
N MET A 229 -15.88 6.49 9.00
CA MET A 229 -15.32 7.84 9.03
C MET A 229 -16.46 8.87 8.98
N LYS A 230 -16.38 9.92 9.80
CA LYS A 230 -17.38 11.00 9.84
C LYS A 230 -17.54 11.62 8.44
N SER A 231 -18.78 11.85 8.00
CA SER A 231 -19.25 12.13 6.61
C SER A 231 -19.33 10.94 5.64
N LEU A 232 -18.63 9.83 5.87
CA LEU A 232 -18.76 8.63 5.02
C LEU A 232 -19.89 7.74 5.49
N THR A 233 -20.55 7.06 4.55
CA THR A 233 -21.67 6.14 4.80
C THR A 233 -21.28 4.66 4.78
N GLN A 234 -20.02 4.37 4.44
CA GLN A 234 -19.48 3.03 4.28
C GLN A 234 -18.54 2.67 5.43
N VAL A 235 -18.35 1.38 5.67
CA VAL A 235 -17.62 0.83 6.83
C VAL A 235 -16.12 1.12 6.81
N ASP A 236 -15.53 1.46 5.65
CA ASP A 236 -14.06 1.59 5.49
C ASP A 236 -13.33 0.24 5.62
N GLU A 237 -12.02 0.21 5.38
CA GLU A 237 -11.26 -1.05 5.28
C GLU A 237 -11.22 -1.85 6.60
N ILE A 238 -11.61 -3.13 6.52
CA ILE A 238 -11.34 -4.16 7.53
C ILE A 238 -9.93 -4.72 7.28
N SER A 239 -9.07 -4.67 8.31
CA SER A 239 -7.65 -5.04 8.23
C SER A 239 -7.40 -6.53 8.44
N ASP A 240 -8.16 -7.16 9.33
CA ASP A 240 -8.06 -8.58 9.65
C ASP A 240 -9.40 -9.18 10.12
N ILE A 241 -9.59 -10.48 9.92
CA ILE A 241 -10.80 -11.24 10.27
C ILE A 241 -10.39 -12.59 10.88
N LEU A 242 -10.69 -12.81 12.16
CA LEU A 242 -10.27 -14.01 12.90
C LEU A 242 -11.46 -14.86 13.35
N PRO A 243 -11.58 -16.12 12.90
CA PRO A 243 -12.37 -17.15 13.57
C PRO A 243 -11.72 -17.57 14.89
N VAL A 244 -12.48 -17.47 15.98
CA VAL A 244 -12.08 -17.76 17.36
C VAL A 244 -12.89 -18.94 17.87
N LEU A 245 -12.24 -19.98 18.39
CA LEU A 245 -12.95 -21.11 19.00
C LEU A 245 -13.37 -20.76 20.42
N CYS A 246 -14.67 -20.72 20.62
CA CYS A 246 -15.33 -20.55 21.90
C CYS A 246 -15.90 -21.89 22.40
N ARG A 247 -16.11 -21.99 23.71
CA ARG A 247 -16.79 -23.12 24.35
C ARG A 247 -17.95 -22.63 25.21
N ASP A 248 -19.12 -23.25 25.08
CA ASP A 248 -20.27 -22.92 25.93
C ASP A 248 -20.23 -23.66 27.28
N SER A 249 -21.17 -23.32 28.16
CA SER A 249 -21.31 -23.93 29.49
C SER A 249 -21.65 -25.42 29.49
N ALA A 250 -22.19 -25.94 28.39
CA ALA A 250 -22.51 -27.35 28.19
C ALA A 250 -21.35 -28.13 27.53
N GLY A 251 -20.25 -27.44 27.18
CA GLY A 251 -19.02 -28.01 26.65
C GLY A 251 -18.91 -28.00 25.12
N SER A 252 -19.90 -27.48 24.40
CA SER A 252 -19.91 -27.41 22.93
C SER A 252 -18.83 -26.46 22.44
N ILE A 253 -18.17 -26.81 21.33
CA ILE A 253 -17.25 -25.91 20.63
C ILE A 253 -18.02 -25.22 19.49
N TYR A 254 -17.86 -23.91 19.36
CA TYR A 254 -18.39 -23.12 18.25
C TYR A 254 -17.41 -22.00 17.87
N ALA A 255 -17.57 -21.44 16.68
CA ALA A 255 -16.76 -20.31 16.22
C ALA A 255 -17.48 -18.98 16.44
N GLU A 256 -16.73 -17.98 16.90
CA GLU A 256 -17.08 -16.57 16.81
C GLU A 256 -16.15 -15.85 15.84
N ILE A 257 -16.60 -14.76 15.21
CA ILE A 257 -15.80 -14.00 14.26
C ILE A 257 -15.44 -12.65 14.88
N TYR A 258 -14.14 -12.33 14.90
CA TYR A 258 -13.61 -11.05 15.38
C TYR A 258 -12.94 -10.29 14.23
N LEU A 259 -12.96 -8.96 14.28
CA LEU A 259 -12.50 -8.10 13.19
C LEU A 259 -11.78 -6.87 13.70
N SER A 260 -10.83 -6.36 12.90
CA SER A 260 -10.18 -5.06 13.10
C SER A 260 -10.38 -4.14 11.89
N GLN A 261 -10.20 -2.83 12.08
CA GLN A 261 -10.30 -1.80 11.02
C GLN A 261 -8.93 -1.14 10.77
N SER A 262 -8.55 -0.98 9.49
CA SER A 262 -7.22 -0.50 9.08
C SER A 262 -6.91 0.94 9.48
N PHE A 263 -7.93 1.81 9.47
CA PHE A 263 -7.76 3.28 9.56
C PHE A 263 -8.67 3.94 10.60
N ILE A 264 -9.37 3.14 11.41
CA ILE A 264 -10.13 3.56 12.57
C ILE A 264 -9.89 2.45 13.60
N PRO A 265 -9.05 2.62 14.64
CA PRO A 265 -8.51 1.51 15.42
C PRO A 265 -9.55 0.89 16.37
N ASN A 266 -10.52 0.17 15.81
CA ASN A 266 -11.58 -0.53 16.54
C ASN A 266 -11.39 -2.04 16.38
N ILE A 267 -11.77 -2.80 17.41
CA ILE A 267 -11.97 -4.25 17.31
C ILE A 267 -13.44 -4.57 17.57
N TYR A 268 -13.98 -5.49 16.78
CA TYR A 268 -15.38 -5.94 16.84
C TYR A 268 -15.48 -7.44 17.07
N ARG A 269 -16.56 -7.84 17.73
CA ARG A 269 -17.12 -9.20 17.73
C ARG A 269 -18.32 -9.19 16.79
N PHE A 270 -18.45 -10.15 15.87
CA PHE A 270 -19.57 -10.21 14.93
C PHE A 270 -20.65 -11.19 15.39
N ASP A 271 -21.82 -10.66 15.71
CA ASP A 271 -23.01 -11.47 15.97
C ASP A 271 -23.54 -12.05 14.65
N TRP A 272 -23.20 -13.32 14.43
CA TRP A 272 -23.64 -14.10 13.27
C TRP A 272 -25.17 -14.29 13.22
N ARG A 273 -25.89 -14.21 14.35
CA ARG A 273 -27.35 -14.36 14.41
C ARG A 273 -28.07 -13.10 13.99
N THR A 274 -27.64 -11.92 14.46
CA THR A 274 -28.27 -10.63 14.09
C THR A 274 -27.61 -9.94 12.88
N LYS A 275 -26.51 -10.49 12.35
CA LYS A 275 -25.67 -9.88 11.30
C LYS A 275 -25.21 -8.47 11.69
N LYS A 276 -24.69 -8.33 12.91
CA LYS A 276 -24.29 -7.03 13.48
C LYS A 276 -22.93 -7.12 14.15
N ALA A 277 -22.09 -6.11 13.94
CA ALA A 277 -20.86 -5.92 14.70
C ALA A 277 -21.15 -5.31 16.08
N GLU A 278 -20.56 -5.89 17.12
CA GLU A 278 -20.45 -5.33 18.45
C GLU A 278 -19.03 -4.79 18.63
N LYS A 279 -18.86 -3.48 18.80
CA LYS A 279 -17.55 -2.91 19.09
C LYS A 279 -17.13 -3.26 20.52
N ILE A 280 -15.98 -3.92 20.64
CA ILE A 280 -15.42 -4.35 21.93
C ILE A 280 -14.20 -3.53 22.36
N TYR A 281 -13.50 -2.89 21.43
CA TYR A 281 -12.39 -1.96 21.71
C TYR A 281 -12.35 -0.79 20.71
N GLN A 282 -11.79 0.33 21.15
CA GLN A 282 -11.45 1.50 20.34
C GLN A 282 -10.15 2.13 20.89
N GLY A 283 -9.14 2.30 20.04
CA GLY A 283 -7.88 2.98 20.36
C GLY A 283 -8.04 4.50 20.48
N GLU A 284 -7.11 5.11 21.22
CA GLU A 284 -7.15 6.55 21.55
C GLU A 284 -6.65 7.49 20.44
N ASN A 285 -5.81 6.99 19.53
CA ASN A 285 -5.14 7.77 18.49
C ASN A 285 -5.95 7.72 17.17
N PRO A 286 -6.26 8.86 16.52
CA PRO A 286 -6.94 8.90 15.22
C PRO A 286 -6.12 8.32 14.05
N CYS A 287 -4.78 8.33 14.14
CA CYS A 287 -3.85 7.85 13.13
C CYS A 287 -3.09 6.64 13.69
N ASP A 288 -3.85 5.57 13.87
CA ASP A 288 -3.38 4.26 14.32
C ASP A 288 -4.10 3.15 13.55
N ALA A 289 -3.47 1.98 13.51
CA ALA A 289 -3.95 0.80 12.80
C ALA A 289 -3.96 -0.40 13.75
N ILE A 290 -4.89 -1.33 13.52
CA ILE A 290 -4.95 -2.61 14.22
C ILE A 290 -4.97 -3.70 13.16
N ASP A 291 -4.12 -4.72 13.28
CA ASP A 291 -4.00 -5.82 12.32
C ASP A 291 -3.43 -7.07 13.02
N GLY A 292 -3.37 -8.21 12.32
CA GLY A 292 -2.74 -9.44 12.82
C GLY A 292 -3.38 -9.99 14.12
N LEU A 293 -4.69 -10.18 14.10
CA LEU A 293 -5.47 -10.75 15.21
C LEU A 293 -5.09 -12.21 15.46
N CYS A 294 -4.83 -12.57 16.73
CA CYS A 294 -4.55 -13.95 17.14
C CYS A 294 -5.24 -14.30 18.48
N GLN A 295 -5.79 -15.51 18.60
CA GLN A 295 -6.41 -15.97 19.86
C GLN A 295 -5.35 -16.49 20.84
N ASN A 296 -5.30 -15.93 22.05
CA ASN A 296 -4.53 -16.45 23.17
C ASN A 296 -5.44 -16.69 24.40
N GLY A 297 -5.99 -17.90 24.50
CA GLY A 297 -6.95 -18.25 25.56
C GLY A 297 -8.25 -17.44 25.43
N SER A 298 -8.59 -16.68 26.47
CA SER A 298 -9.69 -15.70 26.48
C SER A 298 -9.25 -14.26 26.12
N ASN A 299 -8.10 -14.10 25.47
CA ASN A 299 -7.60 -12.82 24.96
C ASN A 299 -7.44 -12.84 23.44
N LEU A 300 -7.52 -11.66 22.82
CA LEU A 300 -7.02 -11.40 21.48
C LEU A 300 -5.69 -10.65 21.56
N ILE A 301 -4.69 -11.16 20.86
CA ILE A 301 -3.43 -10.48 20.58
C ILE A 301 -3.57 -9.73 19.24
N PHE A 302 -3.00 -8.53 19.12
CA PHE A 302 -2.99 -7.77 17.87
C PHE A 302 -1.77 -6.86 17.71
N SER A 303 -1.35 -6.68 16.46
CA SER A 303 -0.32 -5.71 16.04
C SER A 303 -0.94 -4.31 15.92
N THR A 304 -0.19 -3.29 16.31
CA THR A 304 -0.56 -1.87 16.18
C THR A 304 0.72 -1.01 16.06
N VAL A 305 0.64 0.31 15.80
CA VAL A 305 1.82 1.10 15.44
C VAL A 305 2.84 1.15 16.59
N GLY A 306 3.96 0.45 16.40
CA GLY A 306 5.06 0.29 17.36
C GLY A 306 4.83 -0.70 18.51
N LYS A 307 3.71 -1.43 18.56
CA LYS A 307 3.35 -2.29 19.71
C LYS A 307 2.61 -3.57 19.32
N ILE A 308 2.62 -4.54 20.24
CA ILE A 308 1.66 -5.64 20.29
C ILE A 308 0.87 -5.53 21.59
N LEU A 309 -0.46 -5.61 21.49
CA LEU A 309 -1.39 -5.46 22.60
C LEU A 309 -2.22 -6.74 22.80
N SER A 310 -2.74 -6.90 24.02
CA SER A 310 -3.64 -7.98 24.42
C SER A 310 -4.96 -7.40 24.95
N LEU A 311 -6.07 -7.74 24.29
CA LEU A 311 -7.45 -7.42 24.68
C LEU A 311 -8.10 -8.62 25.37
N SER A 312 -8.57 -8.47 26.61
CA SER A 312 -9.40 -9.49 27.25
C SER A 312 -10.80 -9.55 26.63
N LEU A 313 -11.25 -10.73 26.23
CA LEU A 313 -12.63 -10.95 25.78
C LEU A 313 -13.64 -10.93 26.94
N GLU A 314 -13.17 -11.11 28.18
CA GLU A 314 -13.99 -11.13 29.39
C GLU A 314 -14.19 -9.71 29.94
N THR A 315 -13.12 -8.95 30.18
CA THR A 315 -13.20 -7.61 30.79
C THR A 315 -13.24 -6.46 29.79
N ARG A 316 -12.87 -6.70 28.52
CA ARG A 316 -12.64 -5.69 27.46
C ARG A 316 -11.50 -4.72 27.74
N GLU A 317 -10.66 -5.00 28.73
CA GLU A 317 -9.46 -4.23 29.03
C GLU A 317 -8.33 -4.58 28.06
N VAL A 318 -7.49 -3.60 27.73
CA VAL A 318 -6.32 -3.75 26.87
C VAL A 318 -5.04 -3.53 27.66
N SER A 319 -4.03 -4.35 27.39
CA SER A 319 -2.73 -4.33 28.07
C SER A 319 -1.58 -4.53 27.08
N GLU A 320 -0.40 -4.03 27.41
CA GLU A 320 0.85 -4.39 26.71
C GLU A 320 1.33 -5.78 27.15
N ILE A 321 1.85 -6.55 26.21
CA ILE A 321 2.38 -7.89 26.48
C ILE A 321 3.73 -7.74 27.19
N SER A 322 3.76 -7.97 28.50
CA SER A 322 4.98 -7.82 29.32
C SER A 322 6.15 -8.69 28.87
N SER A 323 5.87 -9.86 28.26
CA SER A 323 6.92 -10.73 27.71
C SER A 323 7.50 -10.23 26.37
N PHE A 324 6.84 -9.32 25.64
CA PHE A 324 7.17 -8.99 24.25
C PHE A 324 8.64 -8.61 24.06
N ASN A 325 9.19 -7.81 24.98
CA ASN A 325 10.60 -7.39 24.92
C ASN A 325 11.58 -8.59 24.98
N SER A 326 11.25 -9.68 25.69
CA SER A 326 12.11 -10.87 25.76
C SER A 326 12.06 -11.77 24.52
N TRP A 327 11.18 -11.48 23.56
CA TRP A 327 11.17 -12.13 22.24
C TRP A 327 11.37 -11.17 21.06
N ARG A 328 11.37 -9.84 21.28
CA ARG A 328 11.70 -8.84 20.26
C ARG A 328 13.10 -9.04 19.67
N GLU A 329 14.11 -9.32 20.49
CA GLU A 329 15.48 -9.60 20.04
C GLU A 329 15.53 -10.82 19.09
N ASN A 330 14.78 -11.87 19.44
CA ASN A 330 14.66 -13.09 18.64
C ASN A 330 13.89 -12.86 17.33
N LEU A 331 12.91 -11.94 17.30
CA LEU A 331 12.24 -11.54 16.05
C LEU A 331 13.23 -10.88 15.08
N THR A 332 14.17 -10.06 15.59
CA THR A 332 15.20 -9.38 14.78
C THR A 332 16.40 -10.26 14.38
N ALA A 333 16.47 -11.52 14.82
CA ALA A 333 17.64 -12.38 14.70
C ALA A 333 18.11 -12.71 13.25
N ALA A 334 17.24 -12.56 12.25
CA ALA A 334 17.63 -12.75 10.83
C ALA A 334 18.33 -11.53 10.20
N GLY A 335 18.29 -10.35 10.84
CA GLY A 335 18.89 -9.13 10.26
C GLY A 335 18.16 -8.58 9.01
N ASP A 336 16.89 -8.94 8.83
CA ASP A 336 16.08 -8.69 7.63
C ASP A 336 14.70 -8.11 8.01
N THR A 337 13.95 -7.56 7.05
CA THR A 337 12.58 -7.06 7.23
C THR A 337 11.66 -8.19 7.65
N ILE A 338 11.11 -8.11 8.86
CA ILE A 338 10.23 -9.14 9.43
C ILE A 338 8.78 -8.86 9.00
N ASN A 339 8.13 -9.85 8.36
CA ASN A 339 6.73 -9.74 7.92
C ASN A 339 5.78 -10.50 8.87
N SER A 340 6.15 -11.70 9.32
CA SER A 340 5.32 -12.57 10.17
C SER A 340 6.16 -13.42 11.13
N ALA A 341 5.52 -13.97 12.17
CA ALA A 341 6.16 -14.87 13.12
C ALA A 341 5.18 -15.92 13.68
N PHE A 342 5.69 -17.09 14.04
CA PHE A 342 5.01 -18.04 14.92
C PHE A 342 5.88 -18.25 16.16
N VAL A 343 5.32 -17.98 17.33
CA VAL A 343 6.02 -17.99 18.61
C VAL A 343 5.40 -19.05 19.52
N PRO A 344 6.14 -20.11 19.88
CA PRO A 344 5.59 -21.24 20.61
C PRO A 344 5.30 -20.88 22.06
N LYS A 345 4.37 -21.61 22.68
CA LYS A 345 3.96 -21.49 24.09
C LYS A 345 5.13 -21.48 25.08
N SER A 346 6.24 -22.15 24.75
CA SER A 346 7.47 -22.20 25.54
C SER A 346 8.22 -20.86 25.62
N ILE A 347 7.96 -19.94 24.69
CA ILE A 347 8.67 -18.65 24.55
C ILE A 347 7.72 -17.47 24.77
N SER A 348 6.46 -17.56 24.30
CA SER A 348 5.46 -16.49 24.43
C SER A 348 5.18 -16.08 25.88
N GLN A 349 5.34 -17.02 26.82
CA GLN A 349 4.93 -16.91 28.24
C GLN A 349 3.43 -16.63 28.45
N LEU A 350 2.63 -16.67 27.38
CA LEU A 350 1.23 -16.25 27.33
C LEU A 350 0.22 -17.39 27.54
N GLY A 351 0.69 -18.63 27.67
CA GLY A 351 -0.15 -19.80 27.90
C GLY A 351 -0.58 -20.55 26.64
N ALA A 352 -0.50 -19.93 25.46
CA ALA A 352 -0.64 -20.56 24.15
C ALA A 352 0.48 -20.12 23.18
N ASN A 353 0.46 -20.69 21.97
CA ASN A 353 1.25 -20.20 20.85
C ASN A 353 0.68 -18.86 20.37
N VAL A 354 1.50 -18.02 19.74
CA VAL A 354 1.07 -16.75 19.13
C VAL A 354 1.54 -16.71 17.68
N THR A 355 0.61 -16.56 16.75
CA THR A 355 0.91 -16.21 15.36
C THR A 355 0.79 -14.70 15.21
N LEU A 356 1.75 -14.07 14.56
CA LEU A 356 1.72 -12.63 14.27
C LEU A 356 1.96 -12.38 12.78
N ASN A 357 1.26 -11.38 12.26
CA ASN A 357 1.42 -10.89 10.89
C ASN A 357 1.59 -9.36 10.94
N GLU A 358 1.92 -8.77 9.79
CA GLU A 358 2.07 -7.31 9.61
C GLU A 358 3.16 -6.69 10.51
N LEU A 359 4.24 -7.44 10.76
CA LEU A 359 5.27 -7.09 11.75
C LEU A 359 6.12 -5.86 11.41
N TRP A 360 6.03 -5.35 10.18
CA TRP A 360 6.56 -4.03 9.79
C TRP A 360 5.96 -2.88 10.62
N LEU A 361 4.78 -3.06 11.24
CA LEU A 361 4.19 -2.11 12.19
C LEU A 361 5.05 -1.87 13.44
N LEU A 362 5.94 -2.81 13.81
CA LEU A 362 6.69 -2.78 15.09
C LEU A 362 7.93 -1.88 15.08
N ASN A 363 8.45 -1.54 13.91
CA ASN A 363 9.61 -0.65 13.70
C ASN A 363 9.16 0.60 12.93
N PRO A 364 8.23 1.41 13.48
CA PRO A 364 7.52 2.41 12.69
C PRO A 364 8.40 3.59 12.26
N GLU A 365 9.38 3.97 13.07
CA GLU A 365 10.41 4.97 12.72
C GLU A 365 11.21 4.59 11.45
N THR A 366 11.34 3.29 11.18
CA THR A 366 12.12 2.75 10.05
C THR A 366 11.30 2.74 8.75
N ILE A 367 11.64 3.62 7.81
CA ILE A 367 11.10 3.56 6.43
C ILE A 367 11.92 2.55 5.63
N LEU A 368 11.28 1.54 5.03
CA LEU A 368 12.00 0.39 4.44
C LEU A 368 12.59 0.66 3.04
N SER A 369 12.34 1.82 2.43
CA SER A 369 12.98 2.20 1.16
C SER A 369 14.50 2.42 1.36
N PRO A 370 15.36 1.82 0.52
CA PRO A 370 16.82 2.01 0.61
C PRO A 370 17.25 3.45 0.29
N TRP A 371 16.37 4.26 -0.29
CA TRP A 371 16.61 5.67 -0.61
C TRP A 371 15.98 6.64 0.42
N ALA A 372 15.35 6.13 1.48
CA ALA A 372 14.66 6.96 2.46
C ALA A 372 15.58 8.01 3.13
N TYR A 373 16.84 7.65 3.38
CA TYR A 373 17.87 8.55 3.92
C TYR A 373 18.12 9.79 3.05
N LEU A 374 17.89 9.69 1.74
CA LEU A 374 18.09 10.77 0.78
C LEU A 374 16.78 11.53 0.52
N ALA A 375 15.64 10.84 0.43
CA ALA A 375 14.37 11.35 -0.08
C ALA A 375 13.31 11.73 0.99
N ASN A 376 13.53 11.44 2.28
CA ASN A 376 12.63 11.82 3.36
C ASN A 376 12.68 13.33 3.67
N LYS A 377 11.65 13.87 4.35
CA LYS A 377 11.52 15.26 4.83
C LYS A 377 11.68 16.34 3.73
N LYS A 378 11.43 16.01 2.46
CA LYS A 378 11.46 17.00 1.36
C LYS A 378 10.21 17.84 1.34
N LYS A 379 10.38 19.15 1.38
CA LYS A 379 9.33 20.16 1.45
C LYS A 379 9.48 21.02 0.19
N SER A 380 8.77 20.65 -0.87
CA SER A 380 9.02 21.13 -2.22
C SER A 380 8.14 22.29 -2.66
N ILE A 381 8.64 23.03 -3.65
CA ILE A 381 7.87 23.93 -4.51
C ILE A 381 7.91 23.40 -5.96
N TYR A 382 6.79 23.41 -6.70
CA TYR A 382 6.81 23.14 -8.13
C TYR A 382 7.27 24.38 -8.92
N ALA A 383 8.29 24.21 -9.75
CA ALA A 383 8.81 25.24 -10.64
C ALA A 383 8.50 24.91 -12.11
N SER A 384 7.56 25.66 -12.69
CA SER A 384 7.34 25.64 -14.13
C SER A 384 8.62 26.06 -14.86
N VAL A 385 9.13 25.19 -15.74
CA VAL A 385 10.34 25.40 -16.54
C VAL A 385 10.39 26.76 -17.23
N TYR A 386 9.25 27.31 -17.66
CA TYR A 386 9.19 28.62 -18.31
C TYR A 386 9.81 29.74 -17.44
N GLN A 387 9.63 29.65 -16.11
CA GLN A 387 10.19 30.61 -15.15
C GLN A 387 11.71 30.42 -15.02
N LEU A 388 12.22 29.18 -15.04
CA LEU A 388 13.65 28.88 -14.80
C LEU A 388 14.58 29.15 -16.01
N ARG A 389 14.06 29.76 -17.09
CA ARG A 389 14.83 30.03 -18.34
C ARG A 389 15.88 31.13 -18.24
N ASN A 390 15.96 31.84 -17.12
CA ASN A 390 16.94 32.92 -16.89
C ASN A 390 17.23 33.09 -15.40
N SER A 391 18.34 33.75 -15.08
CA SER A 391 18.80 33.94 -13.70
C SER A 391 17.78 34.63 -12.79
N ALA A 392 17.02 35.62 -13.28
CA ALA A 392 16.05 36.33 -12.44
C ALA A 392 14.89 35.40 -11.99
N GLY A 393 14.47 34.47 -12.86
CA GLY A 393 13.49 33.45 -12.51
C GLY A 393 14.03 32.33 -11.63
N ILE A 394 15.32 31.97 -11.77
CA ILE A 394 16.02 31.05 -10.86
C ILE A 394 16.10 31.68 -9.45
N GLU A 395 16.59 32.92 -9.34
CA GLU A 395 16.68 33.65 -8.07
C GLU A 395 15.30 33.89 -7.43
N LYS A 396 14.24 34.13 -8.23
CA LYS A 396 12.86 34.15 -7.73
C LYS A 396 12.49 32.85 -7.01
N TYR A 397 12.81 31.68 -7.58
CA TYR A 397 12.51 30.40 -6.94
C TYR A 397 13.43 30.08 -5.76
N LYS A 398 14.72 30.41 -5.82
CA LYS A 398 15.64 30.32 -4.66
C LYS A 398 15.12 31.16 -3.49
N LYS A 399 14.61 32.37 -3.77
CA LYS A 399 13.95 33.21 -2.75
C LYS A 399 12.66 32.59 -2.21
N ILE A 400 11.77 32.05 -3.05
CA ILE A 400 10.55 31.35 -2.60
C ILE A 400 10.90 30.17 -1.68
N VAL A 401 11.94 29.40 -2.02
CA VAL A 401 12.42 28.29 -1.19
C VAL A 401 12.92 28.79 0.17
N SER A 402 13.80 29.78 0.19
CA SER A 402 14.39 30.35 1.41
C SER A 402 13.35 31.04 2.31
N ASP A 403 12.53 31.94 1.76
CA ASP A 403 11.47 32.68 2.48
C ASP A 403 10.52 31.74 3.22
N ASN A 404 10.21 30.58 2.62
CA ASN A 404 9.24 29.63 3.14
C ASN A 404 9.88 28.41 3.85
N LYS A 405 11.21 28.44 4.09
CA LYS A 405 11.98 27.35 4.72
C LYS A 405 11.86 25.99 4.02
N LEU A 406 11.62 26.00 2.72
CA LEU A 406 11.56 24.80 1.88
C LEU A 406 12.97 24.29 1.61
N ASN A 407 13.11 23.03 1.18
CA ASN A 407 14.42 22.41 0.93
C ASN A 407 14.54 21.72 -0.45
N SER A 408 13.49 21.77 -1.26
CA SER A 408 13.43 21.09 -2.56
C SER A 408 12.62 21.83 -3.63
N VAL A 409 12.91 21.52 -4.90
CA VAL A 409 12.19 22.04 -6.07
C VAL A 409 11.85 20.87 -7.00
N VAL A 410 10.59 20.81 -7.46
CA VAL A 410 10.15 19.90 -8.52
C VAL A 410 10.17 20.65 -9.86
N ILE A 411 10.81 20.07 -10.87
CA ILE A 411 10.96 20.68 -12.20
C ILE A 411 10.46 19.70 -13.28
N ASP A 412 9.55 20.15 -14.13
CA ASP A 412 9.02 19.37 -15.26
C ASP A 412 10.08 19.19 -16.35
N MET A 413 10.82 18.08 -16.33
CA MET A 413 11.85 17.82 -17.34
C MET A 413 11.29 17.20 -18.63
N LYS A 414 10.10 16.61 -18.56
CA LYS A 414 9.26 16.22 -19.71
C LYS A 414 7.78 16.48 -19.38
N ASP A 415 7.08 17.23 -20.22
CA ASP A 415 5.67 17.58 -20.03
C ASP A 415 4.66 16.57 -20.64
N ASP A 416 3.36 16.85 -20.46
CA ASP A 416 2.25 16.00 -20.89
C ASP A 416 1.89 16.09 -22.39
N TYR A 417 2.61 16.92 -23.15
CA TYR A 417 2.70 16.80 -24.60
C TYR A 417 3.90 15.94 -25.03
N GLY A 418 4.79 15.58 -24.11
CA GLY A 418 6.01 14.83 -24.36
C GLY A 418 7.21 15.68 -24.78
N LEU A 419 7.19 16.99 -24.51
CA LEU A 419 8.31 17.86 -24.85
C LEU A 419 9.40 17.79 -23.78
N LEU A 420 10.62 17.46 -24.21
CA LEU A 420 11.81 17.56 -23.37
C LEU A 420 12.10 19.03 -23.07
N ARG A 421 12.35 19.34 -21.80
CA ARG A 421 12.57 20.69 -21.30
C ARG A 421 14.06 21.08 -21.16
N PHE A 422 14.95 20.20 -21.61
CA PHE A 422 16.39 20.35 -21.69
C PHE A 422 16.88 19.87 -23.08
N GLU A 423 18.11 20.22 -23.45
CA GLU A 423 18.76 19.61 -24.62
C GLU A 423 19.40 18.28 -24.20
N PRO A 424 18.99 17.12 -24.75
CA PRO A 424 19.55 15.83 -24.37
C PRO A 424 20.90 15.57 -25.04
N ASN A 425 21.73 14.76 -24.39
CA ASN A 425 22.98 14.25 -24.94
C ASN A 425 22.80 12.87 -25.59
N SER A 426 21.93 12.02 -25.05
CA SER A 426 21.70 10.66 -25.54
C SER A 426 21.13 10.62 -26.95
N GLN A 427 21.67 9.73 -27.79
CA GLN A 427 21.24 9.57 -29.18
C GLN A 427 19.81 9.03 -29.30
N LEU A 428 19.37 8.18 -28.35
CA LEU A 428 17.98 7.70 -28.29
C LEU A 428 17.00 8.86 -28.08
N LEU A 429 17.37 9.82 -27.23
CA LEU A 429 16.54 10.99 -26.92
C LEU A 429 16.55 12.01 -28.05
N LYS A 430 17.68 12.19 -28.73
CA LYS A 430 17.80 12.99 -29.97
C LYS A 430 16.98 12.40 -31.13
N GLN A 431 16.79 11.09 -31.16
CA GLN A 431 16.02 10.40 -32.19
C GLN A 431 14.51 10.36 -31.90
N LYS A 432 14.10 9.89 -30.71
CA LYS A 432 12.69 9.68 -30.34
C LYS A 432 12.04 10.93 -29.72
N GLY A 433 12.81 11.76 -29.03
CA GLY A 433 12.31 12.90 -28.25
C GLY A 433 12.20 14.19 -29.03
N LYS A 434 11.52 15.18 -28.42
CA LYS A 434 11.32 16.51 -29.01
C LYS A 434 11.56 17.59 -27.99
N VAL A 435 12.62 18.37 -28.18
CA VAL A 435 12.97 19.49 -27.31
C VAL A 435 12.04 20.68 -27.57
N THR A 436 11.57 21.35 -26.52
CA THR A 436 10.79 22.59 -26.67
C THR A 436 11.68 23.81 -26.94
N GLN A 437 11.15 24.80 -27.67
CA GLN A 437 11.75 26.13 -27.78
C GLN A 437 11.95 26.85 -26.42
N TYR A 438 11.22 26.43 -25.40
CA TYR A 438 11.28 26.98 -24.04
C TYR A 438 12.19 26.18 -23.08
N LYS A 439 13.19 25.47 -23.62
CA LYS A 439 14.14 24.68 -22.82
C LYS A 439 14.96 25.56 -21.87
N ILE A 440 15.42 24.97 -20.76
CA ILE A 440 16.36 25.59 -19.82
C ILE A 440 17.81 25.24 -20.16
N ASN A 441 18.74 26.07 -19.67
CA ASN A 441 20.13 25.69 -19.49
C ASN A 441 20.20 24.79 -18.24
N LEU A 442 20.34 23.48 -18.43
CA LEU A 442 20.22 22.49 -17.36
C LEU A 442 21.36 22.66 -16.35
N GLU A 443 22.58 22.76 -16.85
CA GLU A 443 23.82 22.93 -16.08
C GLU A 443 23.76 24.18 -15.18
N GLN A 444 23.22 25.29 -15.71
CA GLN A 444 23.01 26.50 -14.91
C GLN A 444 21.92 26.31 -13.83
N VAL A 445 20.76 25.77 -14.19
CA VAL A 445 19.65 25.58 -13.22
C VAL A 445 20.09 24.65 -12.09
N VAL A 446 20.75 23.53 -12.40
CA VAL A 446 21.28 22.61 -11.40
C VAL A 446 22.33 23.29 -10.54
N SER A 447 23.33 23.96 -11.14
CA SER A 447 24.41 24.62 -10.40
C SER A 447 23.88 25.70 -9.43
N GLU A 448 22.96 26.55 -9.86
CA GLU A 448 22.45 27.65 -9.00
C GLU A 448 21.59 27.17 -7.83
N PHE A 449 20.86 26.06 -7.95
CA PHE A 449 20.15 25.45 -6.82
C PHE A 449 21.08 24.62 -5.92
N LYS A 450 22.11 23.97 -6.50
CA LYS A 450 23.07 23.14 -5.73
C LYS A 450 23.98 23.96 -4.82
N LYS A 451 24.31 25.21 -5.17
CA LYS A 451 25.03 26.15 -4.29
C LYS A 451 24.32 26.36 -2.95
N ASP A 452 23.00 26.38 -2.98
CA ASP A 452 22.13 26.63 -1.83
C ASP A 452 21.71 25.32 -1.12
N GLY A 453 22.28 24.17 -1.52
CA GLY A 453 21.95 22.85 -0.96
C GLY A 453 20.58 22.30 -1.36
N VAL A 454 19.89 22.92 -2.33
CA VAL A 454 18.51 22.58 -2.70
C VAL A 454 18.45 21.24 -3.44
N TYR A 455 17.47 20.43 -3.05
CA TYR A 455 17.20 19.11 -3.60
C TYR A 455 16.28 19.20 -4.83
N LEU A 456 16.66 18.56 -5.94
CA LEU A 456 16.05 18.69 -7.25
C LEU A 456 15.36 17.39 -7.67
N ILE A 457 14.06 17.49 -7.89
CA ILE A 457 13.19 16.39 -8.33
C ILE A 457 12.81 16.65 -9.80
N ALA A 458 13.19 15.74 -10.70
CA ALA A 458 12.82 15.83 -12.11
C ALA A 458 11.50 15.11 -12.34
N ARG A 459 10.43 15.86 -12.61
CA ARG A 459 9.13 15.31 -12.99
C ARG A 459 9.13 14.97 -14.49
N ILE A 460 8.73 13.74 -14.81
CA ILE A 460 8.69 13.17 -16.15
C ILE A 460 7.28 12.60 -16.37
N VAL A 461 6.49 13.20 -17.27
CA VAL A 461 5.20 12.64 -17.65
C VAL A 461 5.39 11.44 -18.58
N VAL A 462 4.96 10.24 -18.18
CA VAL A 462 5.33 8.97 -18.84
C VAL A 462 4.41 8.62 -20.01
N PHE A 463 3.15 8.25 -19.75
CA PHE A 463 2.27 7.65 -20.77
C PHE A 463 1.29 8.62 -21.44
N LYS A 464 1.06 9.81 -20.88
CA LYS A 464 0.44 10.92 -21.62
C LYS A 464 1.53 11.67 -22.36
N ASP A 465 1.67 11.37 -23.66
CA ASP A 465 2.76 11.85 -24.50
C ASP A 465 2.29 11.97 -25.96
N ARG A 466 2.07 13.20 -26.42
CA ARG A 466 1.59 13.50 -27.78
C ARG A 466 2.67 13.31 -28.84
N ASN A 467 3.93 13.61 -28.54
CA ASN A 467 5.00 13.53 -29.54
C ASN A 467 5.41 12.07 -29.77
N LEU A 468 5.56 11.26 -28.72
CA LEU A 468 5.85 9.83 -28.82
C LEU A 468 4.65 9.03 -29.36
N ALA A 469 3.41 9.40 -29.03
CA ALA A 469 2.22 8.82 -29.67
C ALA A 469 2.09 9.20 -31.16
N SER A 470 2.78 10.24 -31.61
CA SER A 470 2.87 10.62 -33.04
C SER A 470 4.10 10.04 -33.75
N TYR A 471 5.08 9.50 -33.00
CA TYR A 471 6.33 8.98 -33.54
C TYR A 471 6.09 7.73 -34.39
N ASP A 472 6.90 7.57 -35.45
CA ASP A 472 6.87 6.45 -36.41
C ASP A 472 5.45 5.97 -36.75
N LYS A 473 4.65 6.88 -37.32
CA LYS A 473 3.27 6.64 -37.79
C LYS A 473 2.33 6.13 -36.69
N GLY A 474 2.62 6.45 -35.43
CA GLY A 474 1.84 6.03 -34.26
C GLY A 474 2.23 4.66 -33.68
N LYS A 475 3.45 4.18 -33.94
CA LYS A 475 3.99 2.89 -33.45
C LYS A 475 3.71 2.63 -31.96
N TYR A 476 3.82 3.66 -31.13
CA TYR A 476 3.61 3.58 -29.68
C TYR A 476 2.26 4.11 -29.20
N ALA A 477 1.36 4.60 -30.07
CA ALA A 477 0.08 5.15 -29.62
C ALA A 477 -0.81 4.09 -28.97
N VAL A 478 -1.73 4.51 -28.08
CA VAL A 478 -2.97 3.76 -27.85
C VAL A 478 -3.83 3.88 -29.12
N TRP A 479 -4.42 2.78 -29.60
CA TRP A 479 -5.19 2.76 -30.86
C TRP A 479 -6.69 2.65 -30.61
N ASN A 480 -7.49 3.10 -31.59
CA ASN A 480 -8.93 2.99 -31.58
C ASN A 480 -9.37 1.80 -32.44
N SER A 481 -10.04 0.82 -31.81
CA SER A 481 -10.47 -0.44 -32.46
C SER A 481 -11.44 -0.23 -33.63
N HIS A 482 -12.23 0.85 -33.62
CA HIS A 482 -13.26 1.09 -34.64
C HIS A 482 -12.75 1.87 -35.86
N THR A 483 -11.79 2.78 -35.67
CA THR A 483 -11.26 3.65 -36.73
C THR A 483 -9.88 3.22 -37.25
N ASN A 484 -9.23 2.26 -36.59
CA ASN A 484 -7.84 1.85 -36.87
C ASN A 484 -6.88 3.05 -36.97
N SER A 485 -7.01 3.99 -36.01
CA SER A 485 -6.18 5.19 -35.86
C SER A 485 -5.65 5.28 -34.42
N PRO A 486 -4.70 6.17 -34.11
CA PRO A 486 -4.47 6.60 -32.74
C PRO A 486 -5.78 7.00 -32.04
N TRP A 487 -5.91 6.66 -30.76
CA TRP A 487 -7.07 6.94 -29.93
C TRP A 487 -6.94 8.30 -29.24
N ILE A 488 -8.06 9.01 -29.17
CA ILE A 488 -8.22 10.24 -28.38
C ILE A 488 -9.60 10.16 -27.71
N GLY A 489 -9.69 10.53 -26.43
CA GLY A 489 -10.94 10.48 -25.67
C GLY A 489 -11.94 11.52 -26.16
N ILE A 490 -13.19 11.11 -26.42
CA ILE A 490 -14.30 12.00 -26.79
C ILE A 490 -14.92 12.61 -25.53
N ARG A 491 -14.75 13.93 -25.35
CA ARG A 491 -15.44 14.74 -24.32
C ARG A 491 -16.95 14.80 -24.59
N GLY A 492 -17.33 15.03 -25.84
CA GLY A 492 -18.72 15.14 -26.23
C GLY A 492 -18.93 15.55 -27.68
N LYS A 493 -20.03 16.26 -27.92
CA LYS A 493 -20.32 16.97 -29.16
C LYS A 493 -20.68 18.40 -28.83
N GLU A 494 -20.28 19.33 -29.67
CA GLU A 494 -20.69 20.73 -29.66
C GLU A 494 -21.47 21.01 -30.95
N ASP A 495 -22.53 21.80 -30.83
CA ASP A 495 -23.35 22.24 -31.96
C ASP A 495 -22.57 23.25 -32.81
N VAL A 496 -22.71 23.14 -34.13
CA VAL A 496 -22.09 24.04 -35.11
C VAL A 496 -23.20 24.85 -35.76
N THR A 497 -23.17 26.17 -35.61
CA THR A 497 -24.11 27.07 -36.28
C THR A 497 -23.59 27.57 -37.62
N ASP A 498 -24.49 27.92 -38.54
CA ASP A 498 -24.18 28.70 -39.73
C ASP A 498 -23.93 30.19 -39.38
N GLU A 499 -23.61 31.00 -40.39
CA GLU A 499 -23.38 32.45 -40.26
C GLU A 499 -24.64 33.23 -39.80
N ASN A 500 -25.82 32.62 -39.85
CA ASN A 500 -27.10 33.18 -39.42
C ASN A 500 -27.52 32.69 -38.01
N GLY A 501 -26.74 31.83 -37.37
CA GLY A 501 -27.03 31.23 -36.06
C GLY A 501 -27.91 29.97 -36.08
N ASN A 502 -28.26 29.43 -37.26
CA ASN A 502 -29.02 28.18 -37.38
C ASN A 502 -28.12 26.96 -37.14
N LEU A 503 -28.66 25.88 -36.56
CA LEU A 503 -27.92 24.63 -36.38
C LEU A 503 -27.56 23.99 -37.74
N SER A 504 -26.26 24.01 -38.07
CA SER A 504 -25.69 23.47 -39.31
C SER A 504 -25.16 22.04 -39.13
N GLY A 505 -24.76 21.64 -37.92
CA GLY A 505 -24.32 20.28 -37.63
C GLY A 505 -23.84 20.07 -36.20
N THR A 506 -23.16 18.95 -35.94
CA THR A 506 -22.50 18.67 -34.64
C THR A 506 -21.05 18.26 -34.85
N LYS A 507 -20.14 18.82 -34.06
CA LYS A 507 -18.70 18.55 -34.08
C LYS A 507 -18.33 17.66 -32.89
N THR A 508 -17.64 16.56 -33.13
CA THR A 508 -17.07 15.75 -32.03
C THR A 508 -15.95 16.51 -31.33
N VAL A 509 -16.03 16.56 -30.01
CA VAL A 509 -15.08 17.27 -29.15
C VAL A 509 -14.24 16.25 -28.40
N TYR A 510 -12.93 16.42 -28.46
CA TYR A 510 -11.96 15.52 -27.83
C TYR A 510 -11.33 16.19 -26.60
N TYR A 511 -10.81 15.38 -25.68
CA TYR A 511 -9.81 15.82 -24.72
C TYR A 511 -8.48 16.03 -25.43
N ASP A 512 -7.68 17.05 -25.04
CA ASP A 512 -6.30 17.19 -25.51
C ASP A 512 -5.38 16.26 -24.68
N GLU A 513 -5.63 14.97 -24.83
CA GLU A 513 -4.82 13.90 -24.25
C GLU A 513 -4.50 12.84 -25.30
N ASN A 514 -3.23 12.78 -25.68
CA ASN A 514 -2.68 11.70 -26.49
C ASN A 514 -1.88 10.77 -25.60
N TRP A 515 -2.10 9.47 -25.78
CA TRP A 515 -1.57 8.43 -24.92
C TRP A 515 -0.70 7.45 -25.71
N VAL A 516 0.44 7.09 -25.14
CA VAL A 516 1.24 5.95 -25.60
C VAL A 516 0.85 4.67 -24.86
N ASP A 517 1.09 3.54 -25.49
CA ASP A 517 0.77 2.20 -25.04
C ASP A 517 1.65 1.82 -23.82
N PRO A 518 1.09 1.70 -22.60
CA PRO A 518 1.91 1.45 -21.41
C PRO A 518 2.56 0.07 -21.38
N TYR A 519 2.19 -0.84 -22.27
CA TYR A 519 2.82 -2.16 -22.41
C TYR A 519 4.09 -2.12 -23.28
N SER A 520 4.47 -0.98 -23.89
CA SER A 520 5.61 -0.88 -24.81
C SER A 520 6.94 -0.66 -24.09
N GLU A 521 7.84 -1.63 -24.24
CA GLU A 521 9.20 -1.62 -23.71
C GLU A 521 10.03 -0.45 -24.28
N GLU A 522 9.84 -0.13 -25.56
CA GLU A 522 10.49 1.00 -26.22
C GLU A 522 10.02 2.39 -25.72
N VAL A 523 8.87 2.45 -25.03
CA VAL A 523 8.40 3.63 -24.27
C VAL A 523 9.05 3.66 -22.89
N TRP A 524 9.28 2.49 -22.28
CA TRP A 524 9.98 2.37 -21.00
C TRP A 524 11.45 2.80 -21.13
N GLU A 525 12.17 2.29 -22.15
CA GLU A 525 13.53 2.71 -22.50
C GLU A 525 13.64 4.23 -22.61
N TYR A 526 12.75 4.85 -23.40
CA TYR A 526 12.78 6.29 -23.65
C TYR A 526 12.63 7.10 -22.36
N ASN A 527 11.67 6.76 -21.50
CA ASN A 527 11.47 7.50 -20.25
C ASN A 527 12.55 7.21 -19.19
N VAL A 528 13.12 6.00 -19.17
CA VAL A 528 14.24 5.62 -18.28
C VAL A 528 15.56 6.25 -18.74
N GLU A 529 15.78 6.43 -20.04
CA GLU A 529 16.95 7.13 -20.57
C GLU A 529 16.91 8.63 -20.25
N ILE A 530 15.73 9.28 -20.31
CA ILE A 530 15.53 10.65 -19.80
C ILE A 530 15.91 10.71 -18.32
N ALA A 531 15.41 9.77 -17.51
CA ALA A 531 15.69 9.70 -16.08
C ALA A 531 17.19 9.53 -15.79
N LYS A 532 17.87 8.61 -16.47
CA LYS A 532 19.32 8.38 -16.35
C LYS A 532 20.13 9.63 -16.69
N GLU A 533 19.80 10.34 -17.77
CA GLU A 533 20.55 11.54 -18.17
C GLU A 533 20.33 12.72 -17.22
N LEU A 534 19.16 12.83 -16.58
CA LEU A 534 18.87 13.88 -15.60
C LEU A 534 19.58 13.63 -14.26
N VAL A 535 19.64 12.38 -13.80
CA VAL A 535 20.43 11.99 -12.62
C VAL A 535 21.92 12.24 -12.87
N SER A 536 22.47 11.82 -14.02
CA SER A 536 23.89 12.05 -14.32
C SER A 536 24.25 13.53 -14.53
N ARG A 537 23.26 14.39 -14.79
CA ARG A 537 23.40 15.86 -14.87
C ARG A 537 22.97 16.59 -13.58
N GLY A 538 22.80 15.86 -12.47
CA GLY A 538 22.76 16.43 -11.12
C GLY A 538 21.38 16.64 -10.48
N PHE A 539 20.32 16.02 -11.00
CA PHE A 539 19.08 15.83 -10.24
C PHE A 539 19.24 14.72 -9.19
N ASP A 540 18.68 14.91 -8.00
CA ASP A 540 18.77 13.90 -6.92
C ASP A 540 17.73 12.80 -7.09
N GLU A 541 16.55 13.12 -7.63
CA GLU A 541 15.36 12.26 -7.63
C GLU A 541 14.58 12.36 -8.95
N ILE A 542 13.98 11.25 -9.37
CA ILE A 542 13.11 11.16 -10.54
C ILE A 542 11.67 10.91 -10.11
N GLN A 543 10.74 11.72 -10.60
CA GLN A 543 9.30 11.59 -10.33
C GLN A 543 8.55 11.27 -11.63
N PHE A 544 7.84 10.15 -11.68
CA PHE A 544 7.03 9.75 -12.83
C PHE A 544 5.55 10.12 -12.63
N ASP A 545 5.01 10.95 -13.52
CA ASP A 545 3.57 11.28 -13.57
C ASP A 545 2.88 10.70 -14.81
N TYR A 546 1.55 10.63 -14.79
CA TYR A 546 0.70 9.92 -15.74
C TYR A 546 1.19 8.47 -15.95
N ILE A 547 1.71 7.86 -14.88
CA ILE A 547 2.03 6.44 -14.76
C ILE A 547 0.73 5.64 -14.55
N ARG A 548 -0.15 5.73 -15.55
CA ARG A 548 -1.52 5.23 -15.54
C ARG A 548 -2.05 5.00 -16.95
N PHE A 549 -3.21 4.36 -17.03
CA PHE A 549 -4.01 4.26 -18.24
C PHE A 549 -4.95 5.48 -18.42
N PRO A 550 -5.45 5.72 -19.66
CA PRO A 550 -6.52 6.68 -19.89
C PRO A 550 -7.75 6.35 -19.04
N THR A 551 -8.37 7.39 -18.48
CA THR A 551 -9.48 7.27 -17.52
C THR A 551 -10.81 7.78 -18.04
N ASP A 552 -10.79 8.56 -19.13
CA ASP A 552 -11.88 9.45 -19.56
C ASP A 552 -12.12 9.38 -21.07
N GLY A 553 -13.29 9.85 -21.53
CA GLY A 553 -13.72 9.77 -22.92
C GLY A 553 -14.87 8.78 -23.15
N LYS A 554 -15.90 9.21 -23.87
CA LYS A 554 -17.11 8.42 -24.16
C LYS A 554 -16.85 7.18 -25.05
N ASN A 555 -15.65 7.08 -25.61
CA ASN A 555 -15.11 5.99 -26.43
C ASN A 555 -13.95 5.24 -25.74
N LEU A 556 -13.81 5.31 -24.40
CA LEU A 556 -12.75 4.59 -23.67
C LEU A 556 -12.80 3.07 -23.90
N ASN A 557 -13.98 2.51 -24.18
CA ASN A 557 -14.17 1.12 -24.56
C ASN A 557 -13.59 0.73 -25.94
N SER A 558 -13.21 1.69 -26.78
CA SER A 558 -12.53 1.43 -28.06
C SER A 558 -11.01 1.61 -28.00
N ALA A 559 -10.45 1.95 -26.83
CA ALA A 559 -9.01 2.04 -26.61
C ALA A 559 -8.38 0.64 -26.56
N VAL A 560 -7.47 0.34 -27.47
CA VAL A 560 -6.74 -0.93 -27.58
C VAL A 560 -5.23 -0.73 -27.61
N TYR A 561 -4.53 -1.72 -27.05
CA TYR A 561 -3.10 -1.71 -26.75
C TYR A 561 -2.45 -2.81 -27.61
N ARG A 562 -1.53 -2.43 -28.49
CA ARG A 562 -0.87 -3.31 -29.46
C ARG A 562 0.38 -3.99 -28.90
N TRP A 563 0.97 -3.42 -27.86
CA TRP A 563 2.14 -3.96 -27.17
C TRP A 563 1.77 -4.92 -26.02
N ARG A 564 0.47 -5.10 -25.75
CA ARG A 564 -0.06 -5.98 -24.71
C ARG A 564 0.05 -7.46 -25.11
N ASP A 565 0.98 -8.17 -24.49
CA ASP A 565 1.04 -9.64 -24.57
C ASP A 565 -0.16 -10.31 -23.88
N LYS A 566 -0.48 -11.53 -24.32
CA LYS A 566 -1.66 -12.28 -23.89
C LYS A 566 -1.65 -12.52 -22.37
N GLY A 567 -2.72 -12.09 -21.70
CA GLY A 567 -2.94 -12.32 -20.26
C GLY A 567 -2.47 -11.19 -19.35
N MET A 568 -1.69 -10.21 -19.83
CA MET A 568 -1.32 -9.05 -19.01
C MET A 568 -2.54 -8.17 -18.66
N VAL A 569 -2.57 -7.61 -17.45
CA VAL A 569 -3.56 -6.60 -16.99
C VAL A 569 -2.94 -5.20 -16.94
N LYS A 570 -3.69 -4.16 -16.54
CA LYS A 570 -3.13 -2.78 -16.46
C LYS A 570 -1.96 -2.72 -15.49
N GLU A 571 -2.15 -3.32 -14.33
CA GLU A 571 -1.20 -3.45 -13.24
C GLU A 571 0.10 -4.12 -13.73
N SER A 572 -0.01 -5.18 -14.56
CA SER A 572 1.14 -5.83 -15.21
C SER A 572 2.02 -4.84 -15.99
N ALA A 573 1.43 -3.92 -16.75
CA ALA A 573 2.19 -2.95 -17.54
C ALA A 573 3.00 -2.01 -16.63
N LEU A 574 2.34 -1.48 -15.59
CA LEU A 574 2.94 -0.48 -14.70
C LEU A 574 4.01 -1.09 -13.79
N ILE A 575 3.82 -2.30 -13.26
CA ILE A 575 4.88 -2.97 -12.48
C ILE A 575 6.03 -3.48 -13.36
N SER A 576 5.79 -3.82 -14.64
CA SER A 576 6.87 -4.15 -15.57
C SER A 576 7.73 -2.91 -15.89
N PHE A 577 7.07 -1.77 -16.16
CA PHE A 577 7.75 -0.48 -16.31
C PHE A 577 8.55 -0.08 -15.06
N LEU A 578 7.95 -0.18 -13.86
CA LEU A 578 8.60 0.19 -12.62
C LEU A 578 9.75 -0.76 -12.24
N SER A 579 9.60 -2.07 -12.46
CA SER A 579 10.69 -3.05 -12.32
C SER A 579 11.88 -2.69 -13.21
N TYR A 580 11.62 -2.39 -14.49
CA TYR A 580 12.64 -1.96 -15.44
C TYR A 580 13.30 -0.63 -15.02
N ALA A 581 12.50 0.37 -14.64
CA ALA A 581 12.99 1.67 -14.18
C ALA A 581 13.84 1.54 -12.90
N ARG A 582 13.38 0.76 -11.91
CA ARG A 582 14.09 0.52 -10.65
C ARG A 582 15.44 -0.16 -10.84
N LYS A 583 15.53 -1.12 -11.77
CA LYS A 583 16.80 -1.78 -12.12
C LYS A 583 17.82 -0.79 -12.70
N ASN A 584 17.36 0.10 -13.60
CA ASN A 584 18.20 0.95 -14.44
C ASN A 584 18.51 2.35 -13.87
N ILE A 585 17.73 2.86 -12.91
CA ILE A 585 17.93 4.17 -12.26
C ILE A 585 18.58 3.98 -10.89
N LYS A 586 19.66 4.70 -10.59
CA LYS A 586 20.38 4.68 -9.31
C LYS A 586 20.19 6.00 -8.53
N ALA A 587 18.92 6.31 -8.29
CA ALA A 587 18.41 7.48 -7.55
C ALA A 587 17.03 7.10 -6.94
N PRO A 588 16.48 7.88 -5.99
CA PRO A 588 15.11 7.68 -5.54
C PRO A 588 14.12 7.82 -6.70
N ILE A 589 13.09 6.97 -6.73
CA ILE A 589 11.98 7.05 -7.69
C ILE A 589 10.70 7.46 -6.95
N GLY A 590 10.13 8.58 -7.35
CA GLY A 590 8.78 9.01 -6.99
C GLY A 590 7.75 8.65 -8.06
N ILE A 591 6.49 8.45 -7.66
CA ILE A 591 5.34 8.34 -8.57
C ILE A 591 4.17 9.22 -8.12
N ASP A 592 3.54 9.89 -9.09
CA ASP A 592 2.32 10.67 -8.87
C ASP A 592 1.05 9.81 -9.05
N ILE A 593 0.15 9.89 -8.06
CA ILE A 593 -1.11 9.13 -8.06
C ILE A 593 -2.30 10.02 -7.72
N TYR A 594 -3.50 9.63 -8.16
CA TYR A 594 -4.74 10.29 -7.72
C TYR A 594 -4.93 10.15 -6.21
N GLY A 595 -5.43 11.21 -5.55
CA GLY A 595 -5.75 11.18 -4.12
C GLY A 595 -6.69 10.04 -3.70
N ALA A 596 -7.61 9.61 -4.59
CA ALA A 596 -8.46 8.44 -4.36
C ALA A 596 -7.67 7.12 -4.26
N ASN A 597 -6.65 6.92 -5.09
CA ASN A 597 -5.73 5.78 -5.02
C ASN A 597 -4.81 5.88 -3.79
N GLY A 598 -4.56 7.09 -3.29
CA GLY A 598 -3.88 7.30 -2.01
C GLY A 598 -4.74 6.95 -0.79
N TRP A 599 -6.06 7.10 -0.90
CA TRP A 599 -7.03 6.90 0.19
C TRP A 599 -7.62 5.49 0.29
N TYR A 600 -7.67 4.74 -0.83
CA TYR A 600 -8.26 3.40 -0.91
C TYR A 600 -7.35 2.43 -1.66
N ARG A 601 -7.28 1.18 -1.19
CA ARG A 601 -6.50 0.08 -1.78
C ARG A 601 -7.12 -0.45 -3.09
N SER A 602 -7.19 0.37 -4.14
CA SER A 602 -7.87 0.05 -5.40
C SER A 602 -7.18 0.62 -6.65
N GLY A 603 -6.83 -0.25 -7.60
CA GLY A 603 -6.19 0.13 -8.87
C GLY A 603 -7.12 0.28 -10.09
N THR A 604 -8.38 -0.15 -10.01
CA THR A 604 -9.20 -0.57 -11.19
C THR A 604 -9.25 0.42 -12.37
N ARG A 605 -9.44 1.72 -12.13
CA ARG A 605 -9.53 2.71 -13.23
C ARG A 605 -8.18 3.03 -13.86
N THR A 606 -7.15 3.27 -13.06
CA THR A 606 -5.85 3.82 -13.49
C THR A 606 -4.78 2.75 -13.75
N GLY A 607 -4.89 1.59 -13.10
CA GLY A 607 -3.82 0.61 -12.90
C GLY A 607 -2.94 0.88 -11.67
N GLN A 608 -3.15 1.99 -10.96
CA GLN A 608 -2.29 2.42 -9.84
C GLN A 608 -2.71 1.74 -8.53
N ASP A 609 -2.13 0.58 -8.25
CA ASP A 609 -2.25 -0.10 -6.95
C ASP A 609 -1.01 0.23 -6.10
N VAL A 610 -1.22 0.94 -4.99
CA VAL A 610 -0.15 1.47 -4.11
C VAL A 610 0.72 0.36 -3.53
N GLU A 611 0.10 -0.75 -3.12
CA GLU A 611 0.79 -1.85 -2.44
C GLU A 611 1.68 -2.59 -3.45
N LEU A 612 1.16 -2.90 -4.64
CA LEU A 612 1.95 -3.48 -5.75
C LEU A 612 3.06 -2.54 -6.27
N MET A 613 2.87 -1.22 -6.19
CA MET A 613 3.86 -0.24 -6.64
C MET A 613 4.97 0.01 -5.62
N SER A 614 4.69 -0.12 -4.32
CA SER A 614 5.64 0.12 -3.22
C SER A 614 6.89 -0.79 -3.21
N GLU A 615 6.87 -1.91 -3.95
CA GLU A 615 8.03 -2.79 -4.13
C GLU A 615 9.08 -2.22 -5.12
N TYR A 616 8.75 -1.17 -5.88
CA TYR A 616 9.57 -0.68 -7.00
C TYR A 616 9.89 0.83 -6.96
N VAL A 617 9.36 1.57 -5.99
CA VAL A 617 9.48 3.04 -5.86
C VAL A 617 9.84 3.40 -4.42
N ASP A 618 10.31 4.62 -4.21
CA ASP A 618 10.75 5.12 -2.90
C ASP A 618 9.79 6.17 -2.33
N VAL A 619 9.11 6.90 -3.23
CA VAL A 619 8.18 7.98 -2.88
C VAL A 619 6.86 7.77 -3.62
N ILE A 620 5.75 7.91 -2.91
CA ILE A 620 4.41 7.98 -3.51
C ILE A 620 3.81 9.34 -3.20
N CYS A 621 3.34 10.01 -4.26
CA CYS A 621 2.98 11.41 -4.26
C CYS A 621 1.47 11.57 -4.57
N PRO A 622 0.57 11.29 -3.61
CA PRO A 622 -0.85 11.40 -3.84
C PRO A 622 -1.30 12.86 -3.97
N MET A 623 -2.06 13.13 -5.04
CA MET A 623 -2.73 14.41 -5.28
C MET A 623 -3.97 14.53 -4.38
N PHE A 624 -3.78 14.95 -3.14
CA PHE A 624 -4.83 15.07 -2.11
C PHE A 624 -5.63 16.39 -2.17
N TYR A 625 -5.55 17.13 -3.28
CA TYR A 625 -6.21 18.43 -3.48
C TYR A 625 -7.69 18.43 -3.01
N PRO A 626 -8.09 19.19 -1.97
CA PRO A 626 -9.44 19.14 -1.43
C PRO A 626 -10.51 19.59 -2.43
N SER A 627 -10.15 20.37 -3.44
CA SER A 627 -11.01 20.72 -4.58
C SER A 627 -11.41 19.53 -5.46
N HIS A 628 -10.60 18.47 -5.50
CA HIS A 628 -10.78 17.29 -6.37
C HIS A 628 -11.48 16.13 -5.65
N PHE A 629 -11.63 16.18 -4.32
CA PHE A 629 -12.53 15.30 -3.59
C PHE A 629 -13.98 15.80 -3.68
N GLU A 630 -14.93 14.86 -3.59
CA GLU A 630 -16.36 15.16 -3.48
C GLU A 630 -16.60 16.21 -2.39
N GLN A 631 -17.49 17.17 -2.66
CA GLN A 631 -17.55 18.39 -1.84
C GLN A 631 -18.05 18.14 -0.40
N ASP A 632 -18.77 17.03 -0.18
CA ASP A 632 -19.23 16.61 1.15
C ASP A 632 -18.23 15.68 1.88
N PHE A 633 -17.16 15.22 1.19
CA PHE A 633 -16.13 14.34 1.75
C PHE A 633 -15.32 15.06 2.85
N LEU A 634 -15.43 14.57 4.08
CA LEU A 634 -14.87 15.18 5.31
C LEU A 634 -15.35 16.64 5.56
N ASP A 635 -16.43 17.07 4.90
CA ASP A 635 -17.07 18.36 5.14
C ASP A 635 -18.01 18.27 6.35
N TYR A 636 -17.46 18.55 7.53
CA TYR A 636 -18.21 18.61 8.77
C TYR A 636 -17.66 19.69 9.72
N PRO A 637 -18.48 20.28 10.60
CA PRO A 637 -18.03 21.36 11.48
C PRO A 637 -16.87 20.95 12.40
N PRO A 638 -15.82 21.80 12.55
CA PRO A 638 -15.52 23.00 11.74
C PRO A 638 -15.15 22.61 10.30
N CYS A 639 -15.81 23.22 9.30
CA CYS A 639 -15.78 22.77 7.90
C CYS A 639 -14.53 23.24 7.13
N GLU A 640 -13.97 24.37 7.54
CA GLU A 640 -12.67 24.91 7.17
C GLU A 640 -11.53 23.87 7.35
N GLU A 641 -11.58 23.07 8.42
CA GLU A 641 -10.59 22.02 8.71
C GLU A 641 -10.69 20.79 7.79
N ARG A 642 -11.62 20.76 6.82
CA ARG A 642 -11.66 19.73 5.77
C ARG A 642 -10.32 19.61 5.03
N ALA A 643 -9.63 20.74 4.80
CA ALA A 643 -8.30 20.75 4.18
C ALA A 643 -7.30 19.92 5.03
N TYR A 644 -7.12 20.28 6.30
CA TYR A 644 -6.25 19.54 7.24
C TYR A 644 -6.57 18.04 7.26
N ARG A 645 -7.84 17.67 7.45
CA ARG A 645 -8.28 16.27 7.60
C ARG A 645 -7.92 15.39 6.42
N ILE A 646 -8.04 15.92 5.20
CA ILE A 646 -7.77 15.15 3.97
C ILE A 646 -6.30 14.73 3.91
N TYR A 647 -5.38 15.62 4.30
CA TYR A 647 -3.95 15.32 4.35
C TYR A 647 -3.55 14.53 5.59
N PHE A 648 -4.14 14.81 6.76
CA PHE A 648 -3.91 14.10 8.02
C PHE A 648 -4.23 12.60 7.89
N TYR A 649 -5.48 12.28 7.56
CA TYR A 649 -5.89 10.88 7.36
C TYR A 649 -5.32 10.28 6.08
N GLY A 650 -5.19 11.06 4.99
CA GLY A 650 -4.68 10.56 3.71
C GLY A 650 -3.21 10.12 3.77
N SER A 651 -2.35 10.91 4.41
CA SER A 651 -0.91 10.59 4.51
C SER A 651 -0.67 9.34 5.36
N PHE A 652 -1.40 9.22 6.47
CA PHE A 652 -1.42 8.02 7.30
C PHE A 652 -1.91 6.78 6.52
N ARG A 653 -3.10 6.86 5.91
CA ARG A 653 -3.69 5.77 5.09
C ARG A 653 -2.74 5.27 4.03
N ASN A 654 -2.13 6.17 3.26
CA ASN A 654 -1.26 5.78 2.17
C ASN A 654 0.04 5.11 2.67
N THR A 655 0.51 5.45 3.87
CA THR A 655 1.67 4.81 4.51
C THR A 655 1.35 3.39 4.97
N ILE A 656 0.15 3.18 5.52
CA ILE A 656 -0.37 1.85 5.91
C ILE A 656 -0.59 0.96 4.67
N ILE A 657 -1.20 1.51 3.61
CA ILE A 657 -1.42 0.76 2.34
C ILE A 657 -0.08 0.39 1.70
N GLY A 658 0.92 1.28 1.75
CA GLY A 658 2.30 1.03 1.30
C GLY A 658 3.19 0.29 2.31
N ARG A 659 2.63 -0.30 3.38
CA ARG A 659 3.32 -1.16 4.37
C ARG A 659 4.61 -0.54 4.95
N ASN A 660 4.64 0.78 5.12
CA ASN A 660 5.82 1.58 5.50
C ASN A 660 7.06 1.41 4.57
N ARG A 661 6.92 0.79 3.39
CA ARG A 661 8.02 0.59 2.42
C ARG A 661 8.42 1.88 1.70
N ILE A 662 7.53 2.88 1.66
CA ILE A 662 7.69 4.13 0.90
C ILE A 662 7.52 5.40 1.75
N ILE A 663 8.04 6.50 1.23
CA ILE A 663 7.76 7.86 1.70
C ILE A 663 6.45 8.32 1.05
N VAL A 664 5.42 8.61 1.84
CA VAL A 664 4.26 9.37 1.35
C VAL A 664 4.60 10.85 1.38
N ARG A 665 4.61 11.49 0.20
CA ARG A 665 4.93 12.92 0.04
C ARG A 665 3.82 13.60 -0.80
N PRO A 666 2.69 13.97 -0.20
CA PRO A 666 1.51 14.41 -0.96
C PRO A 666 1.71 15.76 -1.63
N TRP A 667 0.96 15.97 -2.72
CA TRP A 667 0.85 17.27 -3.38
C TRP A 667 -0.19 18.16 -2.69
N ILE A 668 0.24 19.36 -2.29
CA ILE A 668 -0.52 20.44 -1.63
C ILE A 668 -1.20 21.30 -2.70
N GLN A 669 -2.47 21.66 -2.48
CA GLN A 669 -3.24 22.57 -3.31
C GLN A 669 -2.82 24.02 -3.05
N ALA A 670 -1.76 24.48 -3.71
CA ALA A 670 -1.44 25.90 -3.84
C ALA A 670 -2.10 26.49 -5.11
N PHE A 671 -3.39 26.20 -5.33
CA PHE A 671 -4.19 26.79 -6.40
C PHE A 671 -5.68 26.86 -6.05
N TYR A 672 -6.38 27.83 -6.64
CA TYR A 672 -7.81 27.99 -6.53
C TYR A 672 -8.53 27.33 -7.73
N MET A 673 -9.37 26.32 -7.50
CA MET A 673 -10.22 25.70 -8.54
C MET A 673 -11.63 26.33 -8.56
N GLY A 674 -12.03 27.01 -7.49
CA GLY A 674 -13.30 27.74 -7.41
C GLY A 674 -14.53 26.85 -7.22
N VAL A 675 -14.35 25.66 -6.62
CA VAL A 675 -15.43 24.76 -6.20
C VAL A 675 -16.20 25.30 -4.97
N ARG A 676 -17.17 24.54 -4.41
CA ARG A 676 -18.00 25.00 -3.28
C ARG A 676 -17.16 25.36 -2.05
N HIS A 677 -16.18 24.50 -1.72
CA HIS A 677 -15.32 24.69 -0.56
C HIS A 677 -14.30 25.83 -0.77
N ASP A 678 -13.56 25.81 -1.89
CA ASP A 678 -12.61 26.86 -2.27
C ASP A 678 -13.23 28.27 -2.21
N ARG A 679 -14.42 28.47 -2.81
CA ARG A 679 -15.13 29.77 -2.83
C ARG A 679 -15.45 30.35 -1.46
N LYS A 680 -15.40 29.54 -0.40
CA LYS A 680 -15.71 29.94 0.98
C LYS A 680 -14.48 30.02 1.87
N TYR A 681 -13.42 29.26 1.56
CA TYR A 681 -12.33 28.99 2.49
C TYR A 681 -10.92 29.15 1.93
N TYR A 682 -10.71 29.27 0.61
CA TYR A 682 -9.35 29.26 0.04
C TYR A 682 -8.59 30.56 0.32
N ASP A 683 -7.55 30.46 1.15
CA ASP A 683 -6.62 31.52 1.51
C ASP A 683 -5.26 30.92 1.99
N LYS A 684 -4.39 31.75 2.58
CA LYS A 684 -3.14 31.26 3.18
C LYS A 684 -3.34 30.22 4.30
N ASN A 685 -4.41 30.35 5.07
CA ASN A 685 -4.72 29.44 6.17
C ASN A 685 -5.30 28.12 5.65
N TYR A 686 -5.90 28.07 4.46
CA TYR A 686 -6.28 26.84 3.77
C TYR A 686 -5.03 26.05 3.36
N VAL A 687 -4.09 26.69 2.64
CA VAL A 687 -2.85 26.02 2.21
C VAL A 687 -2.04 25.55 3.43
N LEU A 688 -1.93 26.40 4.46
CA LEU A 688 -1.23 26.06 5.69
C LEU A 688 -1.91 24.92 6.47
N ARG A 689 -3.25 24.79 6.46
CA ARG A 689 -3.96 23.61 7.03
C ARG A 689 -3.52 22.30 6.40
N GLU A 690 -3.29 22.27 5.09
CA GLU A 690 -2.79 21.06 4.41
C GLU A 690 -1.40 20.68 4.92
N ILE A 691 -0.51 21.67 5.10
CA ILE A 691 0.83 21.47 5.69
C ILE A 691 0.74 20.93 7.12
N PHE A 692 -0.08 21.55 7.97
CA PHE A 692 -0.33 21.07 9.34
C PHE A 692 -0.90 19.64 9.32
N GLY A 693 -1.80 19.31 8.39
CA GLY A 693 -2.35 17.96 8.23
C GLY A 693 -1.29 16.91 7.89
N VAL A 694 -0.43 17.17 6.91
CA VAL A 694 0.70 16.26 6.58
C VAL A 694 1.64 16.10 7.78
N ARG A 695 1.99 17.22 8.42
CA ARG A 695 2.93 17.28 9.54
C ARG A 695 2.40 16.54 10.78
N ASP A 696 1.12 16.66 11.08
CA ASP A 696 0.55 16.11 12.31
C ASP A 696 0.02 14.69 12.13
N GLY A 697 -0.23 14.28 10.88
CA GLY A 697 -0.50 12.89 10.52
C GLY A 697 0.75 12.02 10.36
N LEU A 698 1.85 12.56 9.80
CA LEU A 698 3.01 11.74 9.38
C LEU A 698 4.39 12.44 9.37
N ASP A 699 4.46 13.74 9.05
CA ASP A 699 5.70 14.53 8.85
C ASP A 699 6.81 13.83 8.05
N ARG A 700 6.54 13.46 6.79
CA ARG A 700 7.56 12.90 5.86
C ARG A 700 7.88 13.79 4.64
N GLY A 701 7.31 14.99 4.61
CA GLY A 701 7.46 15.95 3.51
C GLY A 701 6.20 16.10 2.66
N TYR A 702 6.22 17.08 1.76
CA TYR A 702 5.09 17.49 0.92
C TYR A 702 5.59 18.29 -0.29
N MET A 703 4.72 18.59 -1.26
CA MET A 703 5.09 19.38 -2.44
C MET A 703 3.97 20.36 -2.83
N HIS A 704 4.27 21.64 -2.98
CA HIS A 704 3.29 22.63 -3.43
C HIS A 704 3.10 22.60 -4.95
N TRP A 705 1.86 22.38 -5.42
CA TRP A 705 1.49 22.49 -6.83
C TRP A 705 0.75 23.79 -7.14
N ASN A 706 1.22 24.54 -8.14
CA ASN A 706 0.48 25.67 -8.72
C ASN A 706 0.77 25.81 -10.22
N ASN A 707 -0.26 25.67 -11.05
CA ASN A 707 -0.12 25.76 -12.52
C ASN A 707 -0.18 27.20 -13.08
N SER A 708 -0.33 28.23 -12.24
CA SER A 708 -0.40 29.65 -12.66
C SER A 708 0.92 30.22 -13.19
N GLY A 709 2.01 29.44 -13.20
CA GLY A 709 3.34 29.90 -13.62
C GLY A 709 4.16 30.54 -12.49
N GLY A 710 3.92 30.18 -11.23
CA GLY A 710 4.77 30.56 -10.10
C GLY A 710 4.38 31.85 -9.39
N TYR A 711 3.09 32.06 -9.16
CA TYR A 711 2.58 33.03 -8.18
C TYR A 711 2.20 32.28 -6.90
N TYR A 712 3.18 32.07 -6.02
CA TYR A 712 3.00 31.42 -4.72
C TYR A 712 2.77 32.48 -3.62
N GLU A 713 1.78 33.35 -3.86
CA GLU A 713 1.36 34.37 -2.90
C GLU A 713 0.40 33.82 -1.85
N ASP A 714 -0.03 32.57 -2.00
CA ASP A 714 -0.95 31.81 -1.14
C ASP A 714 -0.24 30.84 -0.17
N ILE A 715 1.05 30.53 -0.37
CA ILE A 715 1.82 29.72 0.58
C ILE A 715 2.28 30.53 1.80
N SER A 716 2.69 29.81 2.84
CA SER A 716 3.30 30.35 4.06
C SER A 716 4.53 29.52 4.43
N PRO A 717 5.46 30.04 5.27
CA PRO A 717 6.65 29.29 5.67
C PRO A 717 6.32 28.01 6.45
N ASP A 718 7.15 26.99 6.28
CA ASP A 718 7.04 25.70 6.99
C ASP A 718 6.94 25.91 8.52
N PRO A 719 5.90 25.40 9.19
CA PRO A 719 5.73 25.51 10.63
C PRO A 719 6.70 24.58 11.37
N GLN A 720 7.22 25.01 12.52
CA GLN A 720 8.26 24.25 13.24
C GLN A 720 7.76 22.89 13.75
N TYR A 721 8.67 21.94 13.97
CA TYR A 721 8.33 20.60 14.46
C TYR A 721 7.65 20.60 15.84
N ASN A 722 7.75 21.67 16.62
CA ASN A 722 7.05 21.87 17.90
C ASN A 722 5.91 22.92 17.85
N GLU A 723 5.62 23.52 16.68
CA GLU A 723 4.62 24.59 16.53
C GLU A 723 3.19 24.04 16.66
N ILE A 724 2.38 24.63 17.54
CA ILE A 724 0.98 24.25 17.77
C ILE A 724 0.09 24.79 16.63
N SER A 725 -0.89 24.01 16.16
CA SER A 725 -1.87 24.48 15.17
C SER A 725 -2.64 25.68 15.72
N PRO A 726 -2.75 26.81 14.98
CA PRO A 726 -3.47 27.98 15.44
C PRO A 726 -5.00 27.79 15.41
N TRP A 727 -5.50 26.63 14.96
CA TRP A 727 -6.92 26.31 14.85
C TRP A 727 -7.33 25.27 15.90
N HIS A 728 -8.56 25.39 16.42
CA HIS A 728 -9.05 24.52 17.50
C HIS A 728 -9.67 23.23 16.96
N GLU A 729 -8.84 22.19 16.89
CA GLU A 729 -9.23 20.85 16.45
C GLU A 729 -9.65 19.91 17.59
N LYS A 730 -10.20 18.75 17.24
CA LYS A 730 -10.39 17.58 18.12
C LYS A 730 -9.82 16.29 17.53
N GLU A 731 -9.39 16.35 16.27
CA GLU A 731 -8.88 15.26 15.47
C GLU A 731 -7.55 14.80 16.06
N CYS A 732 -6.52 15.67 16.10
CA CYS A 732 -5.39 15.52 16.98
C CYS A 732 -5.58 16.38 18.24
N ASP A 733 -5.24 15.86 19.42
CA ASP A 733 -4.99 16.71 20.58
C ASP A 733 -3.64 17.41 20.37
N LEU A 734 -3.70 18.71 20.07
CA LEU A 734 -2.55 19.54 19.74
C LEU A 734 -1.53 19.67 20.89
N GLN A 735 -1.89 19.28 22.13
CA GLN A 735 -0.95 19.17 23.25
C GLN A 735 -0.23 17.81 23.28
N LYS A 736 -0.83 16.76 22.71
CA LYS A 736 -0.19 15.44 22.56
C LYS A 736 0.73 15.41 21.34
N ARG A 737 0.21 15.88 20.19
CA ARG A 737 0.88 16.01 18.88
C ARG A 737 2.03 15.03 18.64
N ILE A 738 1.67 13.77 18.39
CA ILE A 738 2.59 12.70 17.99
C ILE A 738 2.22 12.30 16.56
N PRO A 739 2.96 12.73 15.52
CA PRO A 739 2.74 12.25 14.17
C PRO A 739 2.83 10.72 14.14
N ALA A 740 1.99 10.06 13.34
CA ALA A 740 2.10 8.61 13.23
C ALA A 740 3.52 8.24 12.77
N PHE A 741 4.03 7.12 13.28
CA PHE A 741 5.39 6.65 13.01
C PHE A 741 6.55 7.53 13.57
N SER A 742 6.29 8.47 14.50
CA SER A 742 7.33 9.34 15.11
C SER A 742 7.89 8.90 16.48
N LEU A 743 7.35 7.84 17.09
CA LEU A 743 7.54 7.52 18.51
C LEU A 743 8.99 7.22 18.97
N GLY A 744 9.93 6.95 18.04
CA GLY A 744 11.35 6.68 18.34
C GLY A 744 12.27 7.92 18.40
N ILE A 745 11.84 9.08 17.89
CA ILE A 745 12.74 10.20 17.50
C ILE A 745 13.48 10.86 18.69
N LYS A 746 13.09 10.59 19.95
CA LYS A 746 13.70 11.24 21.13
C LYS A 746 15.19 10.96 21.37
N ASN A 747 15.76 9.92 20.77
CA ASN A 747 17.18 9.56 20.94
C ASN A 747 18.01 9.62 19.63
N SER A 748 17.40 9.79 18.46
CA SER A 748 18.05 9.41 17.19
C SER A 748 18.88 10.49 16.50
N LEU A 749 18.69 11.78 16.80
CA LEU A 749 19.29 12.87 16.00
C LEU A 749 20.83 12.87 15.91
N ASP A 750 21.54 12.40 16.93
CA ASP A 750 23.00 12.21 16.89
C ASP A 750 23.40 10.85 16.26
N SER A 751 22.60 9.80 16.47
CA SER A 751 22.88 8.48 15.88
C SER A 751 22.59 8.42 14.39
N ASP A 752 21.55 9.11 13.91
CA ASP A 752 21.13 9.14 12.51
C ASP A 752 22.20 9.78 11.62
N LEU A 753 22.98 10.74 12.16
CA LEU A 753 24.14 11.32 11.48
C LEU A 753 25.30 10.32 11.38
N GLN A 754 25.64 9.63 12.48
CA GLN A 754 26.70 8.63 12.51
C GLN A 754 26.35 7.40 11.64
N ASP A 755 25.09 6.96 11.67
CA ASP A 755 24.57 5.86 10.85
C ASP A 755 24.41 6.28 9.38
N LEU A 756 24.13 7.56 9.08
CA LEU A 756 24.25 8.10 7.72
C LEU A 756 25.68 8.07 7.18
N GLU A 757 26.69 8.36 8.02
CA GLU A 757 28.10 8.27 7.63
C GLU A 757 28.54 6.81 7.49
N GLN A 758 28.21 5.95 8.45
CA GLN A 758 28.49 4.51 8.39
C GLN A 758 27.79 3.84 7.18
N LYS A 759 26.54 4.19 6.88
CA LYS A 759 25.84 3.68 5.68
C LYS A 759 26.42 4.24 4.38
N LYS A 760 26.95 5.47 4.37
CA LYS A 760 27.71 6.00 3.21
C LYS A 760 29.05 5.28 3.02
N GLU A 761 29.70 4.80 4.07
CA GLU A 761 30.91 3.99 3.95
C GLU A 761 30.60 2.56 3.55
N ASN A 762 29.63 1.91 4.19
CA ASN A 762 29.15 0.58 3.80
C ASN A 762 28.63 0.58 2.34
N ALA A 763 28.08 1.70 1.84
CA ALA A 763 27.68 1.87 0.44
C ALA A 763 28.87 2.00 -0.54
N LYS A 764 30.06 2.44 -0.10
CA LYS A 764 31.29 2.35 -0.90
C LYS A 764 31.74 0.89 -1.00
N ASP A 765 31.73 0.17 0.12
CA ASP A 765 32.18 -1.23 0.14
C ASP A 765 31.21 -2.17 -0.60
N MET A 766 29.91 -1.88 -0.60
CA MET A 766 28.91 -2.57 -1.43
C MET A 766 29.16 -2.47 -2.95
N ILE A 767 29.93 -1.47 -3.41
CA ILE A 767 30.34 -1.36 -4.83
C ILE A 767 31.48 -2.36 -5.15
N SER A 768 32.27 -2.78 -4.15
CA SER A 768 33.42 -3.67 -4.38
C SER A 768 33.04 -5.11 -4.77
N ILE A 769 31.92 -5.63 -4.23
CA ILE A 769 31.55 -7.05 -4.41
C ILE A 769 31.11 -7.34 -5.85
N TRP A 770 30.37 -6.43 -6.49
CA TRP A 770 29.94 -6.60 -7.89
C TRP A 770 31.06 -6.37 -8.91
N ASN A 771 32.09 -5.59 -8.57
CA ASN A 771 33.26 -5.37 -9.42
C ASN A 771 34.21 -6.58 -9.48
N SER A 772 33.94 -7.66 -8.75
CA SER A 772 34.74 -8.91 -8.80
C SER A 772 34.33 -9.87 -9.92
N VAL A 773 33.30 -9.55 -10.72
CA VAL A 773 32.72 -10.43 -11.76
C VAL A 773 32.76 -9.81 -13.17
N LEU A 774 33.08 -8.52 -13.31
CA LEU A 774 33.05 -7.78 -14.58
C LEU A 774 34.27 -6.86 -14.78
N ASP A 775 35.47 -7.39 -14.55
CA ASP A 775 36.74 -6.77 -14.99
C ASP A 775 37.75 -7.87 -15.36
N ASN A 776 37.72 -8.35 -16.62
CA ASN A 776 38.77 -9.14 -17.28
C ASN A 776 38.44 -9.47 -18.76
N GLU A 777 38.45 -8.47 -19.65
CA GLU A 777 38.80 -8.69 -21.07
C GLU A 777 39.26 -7.39 -21.75
N LEU A 778 40.32 -7.48 -22.58
CA LEU A 778 41.12 -6.40 -23.22
C LEU A 778 42.12 -5.72 -22.25
N GLU A 779 43.45 -5.90 -22.35
CA GLU A 779 44.30 -5.79 -23.54
C GLU A 779 45.47 -6.81 -23.60
N TYR A 780 46.16 -6.88 -24.75
CA TYR A 780 47.37 -7.68 -24.98
C TYR A 780 48.64 -6.90 -24.64
N GLU A 781 49.62 -7.54 -23.96
CA GLU A 781 50.92 -7.90 -24.57
C GLU A 781 51.94 -8.57 -23.60
N ASN A 782 52.82 -9.39 -24.18
CA ASN A 782 54.21 -9.68 -23.74
C ASN A 782 54.53 -10.05 -22.26
N ALA A 783 54.78 -11.35 -21.98
CA ALA A 783 56.12 -11.87 -21.56
C ALA A 783 56.13 -13.31 -20.96
N SER A 784 56.99 -14.17 -21.54
CA SER A 784 57.69 -15.32 -20.92
C SER A 784 57.04 -16.20 -19.83
N VAL A 785 56.57 -17.37 -20.26
CA VAL A 785 57.07 -18.71 -19.83
C VAL A 785 57.53 -18.89 -18.37
N THR A 786 56.81 -19.72 -17.59
CA THR A 786 57.40 -20.95 -17.02
C THR A 786 56.33 -22.04 -16.88
N THR A 787 56.71 -23.30 -17.11
CA THR A 787 55.81 -24.46 -17.06
C THR A 787 55.83 -25.20 -15.73
N ARG A 788 54.71 -25.86 -15.38
CA ARG A 788 54.73 -27.21 -14.78
C ARG A 788 53.41 -27.96 -15.00
N ASN A 789 53.55 -29.25 -15.28
CA ASN A 789 52.49 -30.23 -15.58
C ASN A 789 51.83 -30.72 -14.26
N PHE A 790 50.70 -31.44 -14.22
CA PHE A 790 50.23 -32.51 -15.10
C PHE A 790 48.70 -32.67 -15.22
N LEU A 791 48.28 -33.12 -16.42
CA LEU A 791 47.21 -34.09 -16.78
C LEU A 791 46.37 -34.71 -15.64
N HIS A 792 45.06 -34.96 -15.79
CA HIS A 792 44.51 -35.90 -16.79
C HIS A 792 43.02 -35.72 -17.20
N VAL A 793 42.81 -35.59 -18.52
CA VAL A 793 41.88 -36.40 -19.38
C VAL A 793 40.36 -36.46 -19.10
N LYS A 794 39.64 -35.60 -19.86
CA LYS A 794 38.39 -35.82 -20.66
C LYS A 794 37.00 -36.05 -20.00
N PRO A 795 35.94 -35.39 -20.54
CA PRO A 795 34.54 -35.77 -20.37
C PRO A 795 34.07 -36.80 -21.44
N VAL A 796 32.88 -37.37 -21.25
CA VAL A 796 32.18 -38.23 -22.22
C VAL A 796 30.93 -37.53 -22.75
N PHE A 797 30.78 -37.47 -24.08
CA PHE A 797 29.55 -37.03 -24.76
C PHE A 797 28.82 -38.23 -25.38
N GLY A 798 27.48 -38.19 -25.35
CA GLY A 798 26.60 -39.10 -26.08
C GLY A 798 25.20 -39.18 -25.44
N GLY A 799 24.10 -39.26 -26.18
CA GLY A 799 23.97 -39.13 -27.63
C GLY A 799 22.63 -39.66 -28.15
N SER A 800 21.91 -38.83 -28.91
CA SER A 800 20.79 -39.16 -29.81
C SER A 800 19.70 -40.14 -29.32
N LYS A 801 18.51 -39.59 -29.04
CA LYS A 801 17.35 -39.81 -29.92
C LYS A 801 16.34 -38.66 -29.81
#